data_AF-A0KXZ5-F1
#
_entry.id   AF-A0KXZ5-F1
#
_cell.length_a   1.000
_cell.length_b   1.000
_cell.length_c   1.000
_cell.angle_alpha   90.00
_cell.angle_beta   90.00
_cell.angle_gamma   90.00
#
_symmetry.space_group_name_H-M   'P 1'
#
loop_
_entity.id
_entity.type
_entity.pdbx_description
1 polymer ?
#
loop_
_entity_poly.entity_id
_entity_poly.type
_entity_poly.pdbx_seq_one_letter_code
_entity_poly.pdbx_strand_id
1 'polypeptide(L)'
;MRVSALNIAHLKLATFLGLVGLVLNIYPIPLFANVQLILGNAAVVIVAILLGPWYALFTALFTATGLMLAWSSAHVYLVFLLEALWLGFARRRDFPILYASICYWLLLGLPLMGLYLWLITGMPTYHIPFTTVKQAFNGIFYTTLGELCVVALPSLWHLKDKLVNHTRRTMSAQLSYLFILITTISLLTSSLVFNHYFMDKQQVLINQNLNDTGISLGHATETYISTNTRTIASIGKFISVSGLPFEQWQLVLDSVQGLTPSFTTMFIANEDGDIVAGSPLEKLNQVRLLPQKVNVLDRDYFIQAFIHHNTFVSPVFIGRGLGKDIIIAISAPIFKEESKTAIGIVEGSLDLSYFSNIDKQNQHHETQSIILLDEKKNIVYASERLGLQPLTPFNYVTGSTEYRTRLQLMNINQEDTETPEYIYAHHKLKNGWHLYVVEPFIPLLTLAQEQYTKTIVLLLLSMVGAIIIAKAISRLTTTPLALLAQHFSQKKDGSINEEKFEHELLDNSTPKEIYSLYESLEANQQVLLSHQLELEDKVKQRTMDLEIANRKLKDMAERDSLTNLYNRRYTEKQFLKIQDLCERGQDAIAVVLLDLDFFKKVNDTYGHLAGDECLRVMAEVLTSHFKRDVDLLCRYGGEEFVLILPMCNTLKVEQHLNGFREKLASVVITNPADQVTFSVTVSIGAIIADAAYSSTLEVWLKQADENLYKAKEQGRNCVVCTLVTV
;
A
#
# COMPACT_ATOMS: atom_id res chain seq x y z
N MET A 1 -6.55 29.74 0.94
CA MET A 1 -6.46 28.65 -0.06
C MET A 1 -6.01 29.29 -1.39
N ARG A 2 -4.70 29.41 -1.64
CA ARG A 2 -4.20 29.94 -2.93
C ARG A 2 -4.45 28.86 -3.99
N VAL A 3 -5.26 29.15 -5.01
CA VAL A 3 -5.32 28.33 -6.22
C VAL A 3 -3.94 28.44 -6.86
N SER A 4 -3.10 27.45 -6.63
CA SER A 4 -1.82 27.29 -7.33
C SER A 4 -2.10 27.30 -8.82
N ALA A 5 -1.34 28.09 -9.59
CA ALA A 5 -1.40 28.12 -11.05
C ALA A 5 -1.52 26.68 -11.62
N LEU A 6 -2.43 26.49 -12.56
CA LEU A 6 -2.73 25.20 -13.16
C LEU A 6 -1.44 24.62 -13.77
N ASN A 7 -0.96 23.48 -13.26
CA ASN A 7 0.26 22.87 -13.77
C ASN A 7 -0.07 22.07 -15.05
N ILE A 8 0.41 22.57 -16.19
CA ILE A 8 0.12 21.99 -17.51
C ILE A 8 0.59 20.53 -17.61
N ALA A 9 1.70 20.16 -16.96
CA ALA A 9 2.18 18.77 -16.97
C ALA A 9 1.23 17.84 -16.20
N HIS A 10 0.72 18.29 -15.05
CA HIS A 10 -0.28 17.55 -14.27
C HIS A 10 -1.59 17.38 -15.05
N LEU A 11 -2.05 18.43 -15.74
CA LEU A 11 -3.23 18.35 -16.58
C LEU A 11 -3.05 17.37 -17.75
N LYS A 12 -1.90 17.40 -18.43
CA LYS A 12 -1.58 16.46 -19.52
C LYS A 12 -1.62 15.01 -19.05
N LEU A 13 -1.01 14.70 -17.90
CA LEU A 13 -1.05 13.35 -17.33
C LEU A 13 -2.47 12.93 -16.96
N ALA A 14 -3.22 13.80 -16.26
CA ALA A 14 -4.59 13.54 -15.84
C ALA A 14 -5.52 13.29 -17.06
N THR A 15 -5.31 14.05 -18.14
CA THR A 15 -6.05 13.89 -19.41
C THR A 15 -5.68 12.58 -20.11
N PHE A 16 -4.39 12.27 -20.22
CA PHE A 16 -3.91 11.04 -20.84
C PHE A 16 -4.46 9.79 -20.13
N LEU A 17 -4.30 9.72 -18.81
CA LEU A 17 -4.82 8.61 -18.00
C LEU A 17 -6.36 8.58 -18.02
N GLY A 18 -7.02 9.75 -18.07
CA GLY A 18 -8.47 9.84 -18.24
C GLY A 18 -8.96 9.24 -19.55
N LEU A 19 -8.29 9.54 -20.67
CA LEU A 19 -8.62 8.96 -21.98
C LEU A 19 -8.38 7.45 -22.02
N VAL A 20 -7.28 6.97 -21.45
CA VAL A 20 -7.03 5.52 -21.31
C VAL A 20 -8.13 4.86 -20.49
N GLY A 21 -8.49 5.45 -19.35
CA GLY A 21 -9.57 4.95 -18.50
C GLY A 21 -10.95 4.98 -19.18
N LEU A 22 -11.23 6.01 -19.99
CA LEU A 22 -12.45 6.11 -20.81
C LEU A 22 -12.54 4.94 -21.79
N VAL A 23 -11.47 4.68 -22.56
CA VAL A 23 -11.44 3.58 -23.54
C VAL A 23 -11.65 2.23 -22.87
N LEU A 24 -10.98 2.00 -21.72
CA LEU A 24 -11.16 0.77 -20.95
C LEU A 24 -12.59 0.61 -20.40
N ASN A 25 -13.24 1.71 -20.03
CA ASN A 25 -14.58 1.69 -19.47
C ASN A 25 -15.70 1.66 -20.53
N ILE A 26 -15.42 1.94 -21.80
CA ILE A 26 -16.37 1.68 -22.91
C ILE A 26 -16.57 0.17 -23.10
N TYR A 27 -15.53 -0.63 -22.85
CA TYR A 27 -15.54 -2.09 -23.01
C TYR A 27 -15.20 -2.80 -21.70
N PRO A 28 -16.05 -2.67 -20.65
CA PRO A 28 -15.82 -3.35 -19.39
C PRO A 28 -15.90 -4.87 -19.59
N ILE A 29 -15.07 -5.62 -18.86
CA ILE A 29 -14.90 -7.05 -19.10
C ILE A 29 -16.13 -7.79 -18.52
N PRO A 30 -16.93 -8.50 -19.34
CA PRO A 30 -18.11 -9.20 -18.84
C PRO A 30 -17.68 -10.44 -18.04
N LEU A 31 -18.23 -10.59 -16.84
CA LEU A 31 -17.98 -11.76 -15.99
C LEU A 31 -19.14 -12.76 -16.07
N PHE A 32 -20.36 -12.33 -15.78
CA PHE A 32 -21.60 -13.11 -15.90
C PHE A 32 -22.83 -12.20 -15.80
N ALA A 33 -23.86 -12.40 -16.62
CA ALA A 33 -25.08 -11.59 -16.62
C ALA A 33 -24.75 -10.08 -16.74
N ASN A 34 -25.33 -9.23 -15.90
CA ASN A 34 -25.11 -7.77 -15.90
C ASN A 34 -23.86 -7.35 -15.12
N VAL A 35 -22.90 -8.26 -14.91
CA VAL A 35 -21.75 -8.05 -14.01
C VAL A 35 -20.50 -7.87 -14.85
N GLN A 36 -19.86 -6.72 -14.68
CA GLN A 36 -18.71 -6.33 -15.47
C GLN A 36 -17.59 -5.80 -14.59
N LEU A 37 -16.35 -6.13 -14.94
CA LEU A 37 -15.14 -5.66 -14.27
C LEU A 37 -14.72 -4.31 -14.86
N ILE A 38 -14.59 -3.32 -13.98
CA ILE A 38 -14.22 -1.94 -14.35
C ILE A 38 -12.74 -1.73 -14.05
N LEU A 39 -11.93 -1.57 -15.09
CA LEU A 39 -10.48 -1.35 -14.93
C LEU A 39 -10.07 0.12 -15.08
N GLY A 40 -10.82 0.91 -15.86
CA GLY A 40 -10.44 2.27 -16.20
C GLY A 40 -10.37 3.22 -14.99
N ASN A 41 -11.14 2.94 -13.92
CA ASN A 41 -11.10 3.74 -12.70
C ASN A 41 -9.78 3.63 -11.93
N ALA A 42 -8.91 2.65 -12.23
CA ALA A 42 -7.55 2.62 -11.68
C ALA A 42 -6.75 3.88 -12.06
N ALA A 43 -7.03 4.47 -13.24
CA ALA A 43 -6.45 5.73 -13.67
C ALA A 43 -6.77 6.90 -12.72
N VAL A 44 -8.01 6.95 -12.23
CA VAL A 44 -8.46 7.97 -11.25
C VAL A 44 -7.68 7.83 -9.95
N VAL A 45 -7.45 6.60 -9.50
CA VAL A 45 -6.71 6.31 -8.26
C VAL A 45 -5.25 6.71 -8.38
N ILE A 46 -4.60 6.40 -9.50
CA ILE A 46 -3.23 6.84 -9.79
C ILE A 46 -3.13 8.37 -9.74
N VAL A 47 -4.06 9.07 -10.40
CA VAL A 47 -4.10 10.53 -10.40
C VAL A 47 -4.40 11.09 -9.00
N ALA A 48 -5.30 10.47 -8.23
CA ALA A 48 -5.59 10.88 -6.86
C ALA A 48 -4.36 10.77 -5.95
N ILE A 49 -3.56 9.71 -6.10
CA ILE A 49 -2.33 9.50 -5.33
C ILE A 49 -1.26 10.53 -5.67
N LEU A 50 -1.07 10.82 -6.96
CA LEU A 50 0.01 11.66 -7.47
C LEU A 50 -0.31 13.16 -7.44
N LEU A 51 -1.54 13.54 -7.78
CA LEU A 51 -1.93 14.92 -8.11
C LEU A 51 -3.03 15.48 -7.19
N GLY A 52 -3.75 14.61 -6.45
CA GLY A 52 -4.77 15.01 -5.48
C GLY A 52 -6.20 15.15 -6.05
N PRO A 53 -7.14 15.71 -5.28
CA PRO A 53 -8.59 15.54 -5.49
C PRO A 53 -9.12 16.21 -6.76
N TRP A 54 -8.62 17.39 -7.13
CA TRP A 54 -9.17 18.13 -8.27
C TRP A 54 -8.77 17.52 -9.61
N TYR A 55 -7.53 17.06 -9.75
CA TYR A 55 -7.10 16.33 -10.95
C TYR A 55 -7.76 14.94 -11.00
N ALA A 56 -7.96 14.29 -9.85
CA ALA A 56 -8.70 13.02 -9.80
C ALA A 56 -10.15 13.19 -10.24
N LEU A 57 -10.84 14.23 -9.78
CA LEU A 57 -12.19 14.57 -10.22
C LEU A 57 -12.24 14.79 -11.74
N PHE A 58 -11.27 15.54 -12.28
CA PHE A 58 -11.16 15.77 -13.72
C PHE A 58 -10.94 14.48 -14.51
N THR A 59 -10.03 13.61 -14.07
CA THR A 59 -9.82 12.28 -14.68
C THR A 59 -11.06 11.41 -14.58
N ALA A 60 -11.78 11.46 -13.45
CA ALA A 60 -12.99 10.68 -13.20
C ALA A 60 -14.16 11.08 -14.10
N LEU A 61 -14.22 12.32 -14.60
CA LEU A 61 -15.20 12.70 -15.62
C LEU A 61 -15.03 11.84 -16.88
N PHE A 62 -13.80 11.65 -17.37
CA PHE A 62 -13.56 10.80 -18.54
C PHE A 62 -13.92 9.34 -18.28
N THR A 63 -13.50 8.78 -17.15
CA THR A 63 -13.75 7.37 -16.85
C THR A 63 -15.24 7.10 -16.59
N ALA A 64 -15.95 8.03 -15.95
CA ALA A 64 -17.40 7.97 -15.79
C ALA A 64 -18.15 8.16 -17.11
N THR A 65 -17.68 9.00 -18.03
CA THR A 65 -18.25 9.11 -19.38
C THR A 65 -18.11 7.80 -20.16
N GLY A 66 -16.98 7.09 -20.05
CA GLY A 66 -16.83 5.76 -20.62
C GLY A 66 -17.90 4.78 -20.11
N LEU A 67 -18.15 4.77 -18.79
CA LEU A 67 -19.19 3.94 -18.18
C LEU A 67 -20.61 4.39 -18.54
N MET A 68 -20.86 5.70 -18.69
CA MET A 68 -22.15 6.22 -19.15
C MET A 68 -22.48 5.72 -20.55
N LEU A 69 -21.49 5.67 -21.44
CA LEU A 69 -21.66 5.12 -22.80
C LEU A 69 -21.91 3.60 -22.77
N ALA A 70 -21.26 2.88 -21.86
CA ALA A 70 -21.42 1.43 -21.74
C ALA A 70 -22.75 1.03 -21.07
N TRP A 71 -23.19 1.76 -20.04
CA TRP A 71 -24.33 1.39 -19.18
C TRP A 71 -25.58 2.25 -19.39
N SER A 72 -25.50 3.30 -20.20
CA SER A 72 -26.60 4.25 -20.45
C SER A 72 -27.25 4.81 -19.19
N SER A 73 -26.47 4.96 -18.10
CA SER A 73 -26.99 5.21 -16.77
C SER A 73 -26.24 6.31 -16.03
N ALA A 74 -26.93 7.39 -15.66
CA ALA A 74 -26.31 8.62 -15.15
C ALA A 74 -25.70 8.50 -13.73
N HIS A 75 -26.04 7.45 -12.97
CA HIS A 75 -25.54 7.24 -11.60
C HIS A 75 -24.02 7.15 -11.52
N VAL A 76 -23.36 6.71 -12.59
CA VAL A 76 -21.91 6.56 -12.67
C VAL A 76 -21.19 7.87 -12.37
N TYR A 77 -21.72 9.01 -12.81
CA TYR A 77 -21.14 10.32 -12.49
C TYR A 77 -21.23 10.60 -10.99
N LEU A 78 -22.38 10.34 -10.37
CA LEU A 78 -22.55 10.65 -8.95
C LEU A 78 -21.67 9.76 -8.07
N VAL A 79 -21.65 8.46 -8.33
CA VAL A 79 -20.88 7.48 -7.53
C VAL A 79 -19.37 7.66 -7.71
N PHE A 80 -18.86 7.74 -8.94
CA PHE A 80 -17.40 7.71 -9.16
C PHE A 80 -16.73 9.08 -9.01
N LEU A 81 -17.44 10.20 -9.26
CA LEU A 81 -16.88 11.53 -8.99
C LEU A 81 -16.74 11.79 -7.49
N LEU A 82 -17.70 11.34 -6.68
CA LEU A 82 -17.61 11.42 -5.21
C LEU A 82 -16.47 10.56 -4.67
N GLU A 83 -16.28 9.35 -5.22
CA GLU A 83 -15.15 8.50 -4.87
C GLU A 83 -13.81 9.18 -5.20
N ALA A 84 -13.68 9.76 -6.39
CA ALA A 84 -12.46 10.44 -6.82
C ALA A 84 -12.07 11.59 -5.86
N LEU A 85 -13.06 12.38 -5.42
CA LEU A 85 -12.86 13.42 -4.42
C LEU A 85 -12.48 12.83 -3.07
N TRP A 86 -13.21 11.81 -2.61
CA TRP A 86 -12.95 11.14 -1.34
C TRP A 86 -11.51 10.61 -1.25
N LEU A 87 -11.06 9.86 -2.27
CA LEU A 87 -9.71 9.31 -2.32
C LEU A 87 -8.65 10.42 -2.41
N GLY A 88 -8.87 11.45 -3.21
CA GLY A 88 -7.93 12.57 -3.33
C GLY A 88 -7.79 13.41 -2.06
N PHE A 89 -8.89 13.61 -1.30
CA PHE A 89 -8.83 14.29 0.00
C PHE A 89 -8.21 13.40 1.08
N ALA A 90 -8.52 12.10 1.09
CA ALA A 90 -7.88 11.13 1.98
C ALA A 90 -6.36 11.13 1.79
N ARG A 91 -5.91 11.16 0.52
CA ARG A 91 -4.49 11.24 0.17
C ARG A 91 -3.79 12.46 0.78
N ARG A 92 -4.42 13.64 0.74
CA ARG A 92 -3.86 14.89 1.31
C ARG A 92 -3.66 14.82 2.82
N ARG A 93 -4.36 13.93 3.50
CA ARG A 93 -4.23 13.67 4.94
C ARG A 93 -3.32 12.48 5.25
N ASP A 94 -2.50 12.04 4.29
CA ASP A 94 -1.63 10.85 4.38
C ASP A 94 -2.37 9.53 4.70
N PHE A 95 -3.70 9.50 4.52
CA PHE A 95 -4.51 8.31 4.80
C PHE A 95 -4.30 7.24 3.71
N PRO A 96 -4.13 5.95 4.05
CA PRO A 96 -3.92 4.89 3.07
C PRO A 96 -5.14 4.72 2.14
N ILE A 97 -4.89 4.60 0.84
CA ILE A 97 -5.94 4.75 -0.19
C ILE A 97 -6.84 3.53 -0.27
N LEU A 98 -6.29 2.31 -0.15
CA LEU A 98 -7.09 1.10 -0.01
C LEU A 98 -8.13 1.20 1.11
N TYR A 99 -7.72 1.66 2.30
CA TYR A 99 -8.64 1.84 3.41
C TYR A 99 -9.64 2.97 3.15
N ALA A 100 -9.21 4.06 2.50
CA ALA A 100 -10.12 5.14 2.10
C ALA A 100 -11.24 4.62 1.18
N SER A 101 -10.90 3.76 0.21
CA SER A 101 -11.86 3.14 -0.70
C SER A 101 -12.84 2.23 0.05
N ILE A 102 -12.35 1.38 0.95
CA ILE A 102 -13.22 0.52 1.77
C ILE A 102 -14.21 1.37 2.59
N CYS A 103 -13.72 2.44 3.23
CA CYS A 103 -14.59 3.36 3.98
C CYS A 103 -15.61 4.07 3.06
N TYR A 104 -15.19 4.51 1.87
CA TYR A 104 -16.09 5.14 0.90
C TYR A 104 -17.24 4.21 0.54
N TRP A 105 -16.92 2.97 0.12
CA TRP A 105 -17.94 2.02 -0.30
C TRP A 105 -18.87 1.62 0.83
N LEU A 106 -18.36 1.46 2.06
CA LEU A 106 -19.20 1.14 3.21
C LEU A 106 -20.13 2.28 3.63
N LEU A 107 -19.63 3.52 3.64
CA LEU A 107 -20.35 4.67 4.22
C LEU A 107 -21.20 5.45 3.20
N LEU A 108 -20.76 5.51 1.94
CA LEU A 108 -21.37 6.35 0.90
C LEU A 108 -21.72 5.55 -0.35
N GLY A 109 -20.77 4.79 -0.91
CA GLY A 109 -20.94 4.11 -2.19
C GLY A 109 -22.09 3.10 -2.19
N LEU A 110 -22.11 2.16 -1.24
CA LEU A 110 -23.15 1.13 -1.12
C LEU A 110 -24.54 1.74 -0.83
N PRO A 111 -24.73 2.61 0.18
CA PRO A 111 -26.03 3.24 0.43
C PRO A 111 -26.55 4.02 -0.77
N LEU A 112 -25.67 4.78 -1.44
CA LEU A 112 -26.06 5.63 -2.55
C LEU A 112 -26.43 4.83 -3.79
N MET A 113 -25.66 3.78 -4.10
CA MET A 113 -26.01 2.86 -5.19
C MET A 113 -27.30 2.10 -4.88
N GLY A 114 -27.47 1.64 -3.63
CA GLY A 114 -28.70 0.95 -3.21
C GLY A 114 -29.94 1.84 -3.33
N LEU A 115 -29.83 3.10 -2.91
CA LEU A 115 -30.89 4.09 -3.06
C LEU A 115 -31.21 4.38 -4.53
N TYR A 116 -30.18 4.52 -5.38
CA TYR A 116 -30.37 4.71 -6.82
C TYR A 116 -31.12 3.53 -7.46
N LEU A 117 -30.68 2.29 -7.19
CA LEU A 117 -31.32 1.10 -7.74
C LEU A 117 -32.77 0.96 -7.25
N TRP A 118 -33.03 1.24 -5.98
CA TRP A 118 -34.36 1.17 -5.39
C TRP A 118 -35.32 2.24 -5.95
N LEU A 119 -34.85 3.47 -6.18
CA LEU A 119 -35.70 4.58 -6.63
C LEU A 119 -35.90 4.64 -8.14
N ILE A 120 -34.88 4.28 -8.94
CA ILE A 120 -34.86 4.61 -10.38
C ILE A 120 -35.02 3.38 -11.26
N THR A 121 -34.38 2.26 -10.93
CA THR A 121 -34.35 1.08 -11.83
C THR A 121 -35.55 0.15 -11.69
N GLY A 122 -36.37 0.30 -10.65
CA GLY A 122 -37.49 -0.60 -10.39
C GLY A 122 -37.10 -2.07 -10.17
N MET A 123 -35.81 -2.36 -10.01
CA MET A 123 -35.31 -3.73 -9.86
C MET A 123 -35.90 -4.41 -8.62
N PRO A 124 -36.16 -5.72 -8.67
CA PRO A 124 -36.66 -6.45 -7.52
C PRO A 124 -35.75 -6.29 -6.31
N THR A 125 -36.35 -6.06 -5.14
CA THR A 125 -35.64 -5.71 -3.90
C THR A 125 -34.58 -6.74 -3.49
N TYR A 126 -34.73 -8.00 -3.87
CA TYR A 126 -33.77 -9.07 -3.56
C TYR A 126 -32.48 -9.03 -4.42
N HIS A 127 -32.48 -8.34 -5.56
CA HIS A 127 -31.29 -8.18 -6.44
C HIS A 127 -30.41 -6.97 -6.07
N ILE A 128 -30.97 -6.00 -5.34
CA ILE A 128 -30.28 -4.74 -5.00
C ILE A 128 -29.04 -4.96 -4.12
N PRO A 129 -29.07 -5.76 -3.03
CA PRO A 129 -27.89 -5.98 -2.19
C PRO A 129 -26.75 -6.62 -2.96
N PHE A 130 -27.07 -7.54 -3.87
CA PHE A 130 -26.09 -8.22 -4.69
C PHE A 130 -25.37 -7.27 -5.64
N THR A 131 -26.14 -6.44 -6.35
CA THR A 131 -25.61 -5.49 -7.34
C THR A 131 -24.75 -4.41 -6.68
N THR A 132 -25.17 -3.90 -5.52
CA THR A 132 -24.42 -2.90 -4.76
C THR A 132 -23.10 -3.46 -4.24
N VAL A 133 -23.11 -4.63 -3.59
CA VAL A 133 -21.89 -5.27 -3.05
C VAL A 133 -20.87 -5.56 -4.16
N LYS A 134 -21.32 -5.98 -5.35
CA LYS A 134 -20.45 -6.15 -6.51
C LYS A 134 -19.75 -4.87 -6.93
N GLN A 135 -20.46 -3.75 -6.85
CA GLN A 135 -19.89 -2.48 -7.22
C GLN A 135 -18.80 -2.02 -6.23
N ALA A 136 -18.97 -2.31 -4.94
CA ALA A 136 -17.91 -2.13 -3.96
C ALA A 136 -16.69 -3.01 -4.22
N PHE A 137 -16.89 -4.25 -4.68
CA PHE A 137 -15.80 -5.13 -5.06
C PHE A 137 -14.98 -4.56 -6.23
N ASN A 138 -15.64 -4.05 -7.27
CA ASN A 138 -14.98 -3.30 -8.36
C ASN A 138 -14.15 -2.14 -7.78
N GLY A 139 -14.78 -1.34 -6.91
CA GLY A 139 -14.16 -0.27 -6.12
C GLY A 139 -12.80 -0.60 -5.51
N ILE A 140 -12.80 -1.67 -4.71
CA ILE A 140 -11.61 -2.14 -4.00
C ILE A 140 -10.58 -2.70 -4.99
N PHE A 141 -11.02 -3.41 -6.05
CA PHE A 141 -10.14 -4.00 -7.05
C PHE A 141 -9.31 -2.96 -7.81
N TYR A 142 -9.95 -2.00 -8.48
CA TYR A 142 -9.20 -0.99 -9.24
C TYR A 142 -8.41 -0.04 -8.34
N THR A 143 -8.84 0.16 -7.10
CA THR A 143 -8.07 0.93 -6.11
C THR A 143 -6.78 0.23 -5.75
N THR A 144 -6.85 -1.07 -5.45
CA THR A 144 -5.66 -1.87 -5.14
C THR A 144 -4.71 -1.91 -6.34
N LEU A 145 -5.25 -2.08 -7.55
CA LEU A 145 -4.48 -2.08 -8.79
C LEU A 145 -3.77 -0.74 -9.02
N GLY A 146 -4.51 0.37 -8.96
CA GLY A 146 -3.96 1.72 -9.17
C GLY A 146 -2.90 2.08 -8.13
N GLU A 147 -3.13 1.74 -6.86
CA GLU A 147 -2.15 2.00 -5.79
C GLU A 147 -0.88 1.15 -5.96
N LEU A 148 -1.02 -0.13 -6.34
CA LEU A 148 0.12 -1.00 -6.62
C LEU A 148 0.95 -0.48 -7.80
N CYS A 149 0.32 0.04 -8.87
CA CYS A 149 1.03 0.66 -9.98
C CYS A 149 1.88 1.87 -9.55
N VAL A 150 1.43 2.66 -8.58
CA VAL A 150 2.21 3.80 -8.06
C VAL A 150 3.35 3.34 -7.18
N VAL A 151 3.10 2.36 -6.29
CA VAL A 151 4.08 1.91 -5.29
C VAL A 151 5.15 1.00 -5.91
N ALA A 152 4.77 0.09 -6.81
CA ALA A 152 5.69 -0.89 -7.39
C ALA A 152 6.54 -0.33 -8.54
N LEU A 153 6.11 0.76 -9.18
CA LEU A 153 6.78 1.34 -10.36
C LEU A 153 7.14 2.82 -10.13
N PRO A 154 7.91 3.17 -9.09
CA PRO A 154 8.19 4.57 -8.76
C PRO A 154 8.95 5.33 -9.85
N SER A 155 9.74 4.61 -10.67
CA SER A 155 10.49 5.16 -11.80
C SER A 155 9.60 5.66 -12.94
N LEU A 156 8.35 5.19 -13.06
CA LEU A 156 7.41 5.68 -14.07
C LEU A 156 6.82 7.05 -13.71
N TRP A 157 6.94 7.48 -12.45
CA TRP A 157 6.21 8.63 -11.89
C TRP A 157 7.12 9.80 -11.48
N HIS A 158 8.11 10.12 -12.31
CA HIS A 158 8.96 11.30 -12.13
C HIS A 158 8.23 12.58 -12.56
N LEU A 159 7.44 13.15 -11.64
CA LEU A 159 6.80 14.46 -11.82
C LEU A 159 7.31 15.48 -10.80
N LYS A 160 7.57 16.70 -11.29
CA LYS A 160 7.87 17.88 -10.47
C LYS A 160 6.59 18.32 -9.74
N ASP A 161 6.69 18.61 -8.45
CA ASP A 161 5.57 19.05 -7.60
C ASP A 161 4.43 18.01 -7.39
N LYS A 162 4.74 16.71 -7.46
CA LYS A 162 3.81 15.65 -7.04
C LYS A 162 3.51 15.72 -5.55
N LEU A 163 2.35 15.20 -5.14
CA LEU A 163 1.99 15.11 -3.71
C LEU A 163 3.00 14.23 -2.97
N VAL A 164 3.67 14.80 -1.98
CA VAL A 164 4.65 14.10 -1.12
C VAL A 164 3.99 13.79 0.22
N ASN A 165 4.29 12.62 0.79
CA ASN A 165 3.87 12.29 2.15
C ASN A 165 4.47 13.29 3.15
N HIS A 166 3.65 13.87 4.01
CA HIS A 166 4.14 14.73 5.08
C HIS A 166 4.68 13.91 6.25
N THR A 167 4.11 12.73 6.46
CA THR A 167 4.52 11.77 7.50
C THR A 167 5.36 10.64 6.90
N ARG A 168 6.56 10.42 7.45
CA ARG A 168 7.37 9.24 7.13
C ARG A 168 6.79 8.04 7.89
N ARG A 169 6.34 7.03 7.15
CA ARG A 169 5.88 5.76 7.72
C ARG A 169 7.08 4.95 8.18
N THR A 170 6.92 4.16 9.24
CA THR A 170 7.94 3.19 9.65
C THR A 170 8.11 2.13 8.56
N MET A 171 9.30 1.52 8.47
CA MET A 171 9.54 0.43 7.51
C MET A 171 8.52 -0.71 7.68
N SER A 172 8.16 -1.02 8.94
CA SER A 172 7.11 -2.01 9.24
C SER A 172 5.74 -1.60 8.67
N ALA A 173 5.33 -0.35 8.85
CA ALA A 173 4.06 0.12 8.32
C ALA A 173 4.03 0.12 6.79
N GLN A 174 5.17 0.42 6.14
CA GLN A 174 5.28 0.42 4.68
C GLN A 174 5.27 -1.00 4.10
N LEU A 175 6.04 -1.92 4.70
CA LEU A 175 6.16 -3.30 4.23
C LEU A 175 4.85 -4.08 4.47
N SER A 176 4.27 -3.98 5.66
CA SER A 176 2.96 -4.58 5.93
C SER A 176 1.88 -4.09 4.97
N TYR A 177 1.84 -2.79 4.68
CA TYR A 177 0.87 -2.23 3.74
C TYR A 177 1.08 -2.73 2.30
N LEU A 178 2.33 -2.85 1.84
CA LEU A 178 2.63 -3.43 0.53
C LEU A 178 2.19 -4.89 0.43
N PHE A 179 2.45 -5.70 1.46
CA PHE A 179 1.96 -7.09 1.50
C PHE A 179 0.44 -7.16 1.47
N ILE A 180 -0.25 -6.24 2.18
CA ILE A 180 -1.72 -6.16 2.13
C ILE A 180 -2.19 -5.86 0.70
N LEU A 181 -1.58 -4.89 0.00
CA LEU A 181 -1.95 -4.60 -1.39
C LEU A 181 -1.76 -5.82 -2.31
N ILE A 182 -0.62 -6.50 -2.23
CA ILE A 182 -0.30 -7.67 -3.08
C ILE A 182 -1.24 -8.85 -2.78
N THR A 183 -1.51 -9.11 -1.49
CA THR A 183 -2.41 -10.19 -1.10
C THR A 183 -3.85 -9.88 -1.47
N THR A 184 -4.32 -8.65 -1.26
CA THR A 184 -5.67 -8.21 -1.66
C THR A 184 -5.88 -8.35 -3.17
N ILE A 185 -4.96 -7.84 -4.02
CA ILE A 185 -5.14 -7.97 -5.47
C ILE A 185 -5.11 -9.43 -5.93
N SER A 186 -4.25 -10.26 -5.33
CA SER A 186 -4.17 -11.69 -5.65
C SER A 186 -5.45 -12.44 -5.29
N LEU A 187 -5.97 -12.23 -4.06
CA LEU A 187 -7.22 -12.82 -3.60
C LEU A 187 -8.41 -12.37 -4.43
N LEU A 188 -8.52 -11.07 -4.75
CA LEU A 188 -9.61 -10.55 -5.57
C LEU A 188 -9.54 -11.12 -6.99
N THR A 189 -8.36 -11.17 -7.60
CA THR A 189 -8.17 -11.74 -8.95
C THR A 189 -8.53 -13.23 -8.97
N SER A 190 -8.04 -14.00 -8.01
CA SER A 190 -8.36 -15.43 -7.88
C SER A 190 -9.86 -15.67 -7.71
N SER A 191 -10.52 -14.87 -6.85
CA SER A 191 -11.97 -14.91 -6.65
C SER A 191 -12.75 -14.59 -7.94
N LEU A 192 -12.33 -13.57 -8.71
CA LEU A 192 -12.97 -13.22 -9.97
C LEU A 192 -12.85 -14.34 -11.01
N VAL A 193 -11.65 -14.90 -11.17
CA VAL A 193 -11.40 -16.01 -12.10
C VAL A 193 -12.20 -17.25 -11.71
N PHE A 194 -12.20 -17.60 -10.42
CA PHE A 194 -12.96 -18.74 -9.91
C PHE A 194 -14.46 -18.58 -10.12
N ASN A 195 -15.04 -17.41 -9.81
CA ASN A 195 -16.45 -17.14 -10.04
C ASN A 195 -16.82 -17.18 -11.53
N HIS A 196 -15.99 -16.60 -12.40
CA HIS A 196 -16.21 -16.66 -13.84
C HIS A 196 -16.18 -18.10 -14.36
N TYR A 197 -15.16 -18.87 -13.97
CA TYR A 197 -15.03 -20.28 -14.35
C TYR A 197 -16.21 -21.12 -13.85
N PHE A 198 -16.63 -20.93 -12.60
CA PHE A 198 -17.78 -21.63 -12.03
C PHE A 198 -19.05 -21.34 -12.84
N MET A 199 -19.34 -20.06 -13.12
CA MET A 199 -20.54 -19.68 -13.87
C MET A 199 -20.50 -20.12 -15.33
N ASP A 200 -19.32 -20.12 -15.95
CA ASP A 200 -19.16 -20.62 -17.32
C ASP A 200 -19.45 -22.12 -17.38
N LYS A 201 -18.91 -22.90 -16.43
CA LYS A 201 -19.15 -24.33 -16.33
C LYS A 201 -20.63 -24.65 -16.10
N GLN A 202 -21.32 -23.90 -15.25
CA GLN A 202 -22.76 -24.07 -15.03
C GLN A 202 -23.57 -23.82 -16.32
N GLN A 203 -23.26 -22.74 -17.06
CA GLN A 203 -23.93 -22.47 -18.34
C GLN A 203 -23.69 -23.57 -19.37
N VAL A 204 -22.46 -24.08 -19.48
CA VAL A 204 -22.15 -25.19 -20.40
C VAL A 204 -22.94 -26.44 -20.03
N LEU A 205 -22.99 -26.80 -18.74
CA LEU A 205 -23.72 -27.97 -18.27
C LEU A 205 -25.24 -27.85 -18.54
N ILE A 206 -25.83 -26.69 -18.26
CA ILE A 206 -27.26 -26.47 -18.53
C ILE A 206 -27.54 -26.54 -20.02
N ASN A 207 -26.71 -25.90 -20.85
CA ASN A 207 -26.88 -25.97 -22.30
C ASN A 207 -26.78 -27.41 -22.83
N GLN A 208 -25.85 -28.20 -22.30
CA GLN A 208 -25.72 -29.62 -22.64
C GLN A 208 -26.98 -30.39 -22.23
N ASN A 209 -27.43 -30.25 -20.98
CA ASN A 209 -28.63 -30.93 -20.49
C ASN A 209 -29.88 -30.58 -21.31
N LEU A 210 -30.07 -29.30 -21.67
CA LEU A 210 -31.20 -28.88 -22.52
C LEU A 210 -31.15 -29.51 -23.92
N ASN A 211 -29.97 -29.54 -24.55
CA ASN A 211 -29.79 -30.15 -25.86
C ASN A 211 -29.94 -31.68 -25.82
N ASP A 212 -29.40 -32.35 -24.80
CA ASP A 212 -29.50 -33.80 -24.64
C ASP A 212 -30.95 -34.23 -24.40
N THR A 213 -31.69 -33.49 -23.56
CA THR A 213 -33.14 -33.66 -23.39
C THR A 213 -33.88 -33.46 -24.72
N GLY A 214 -33.55 -32.40 -25.47
CA GLY A 214 -34.19 -32.09 -26.75
C GLY A 214 -33.93 -33.16 -27.81
N ILE A 215 -32.72 -33.70 -27.89
CA ILE A 215 -32.37 -34.83 -28.77
C ILE A 215 -33.13 -36.09 -28.38
N SER A 216 -33.12 -36.45 -27.09
CA SER A 216 -33.78 -37.66 -26.58
C SER A 216 -35.29 -37.65 -26.83
N LEU A 217 -35.96 -36.56 -26.44
CA LEU A 217 -37.40 -36.37 -26.65
C LEU A 217 -37.76 -36.21 -28.12
N GLY A 218 -36.90 -35.54 -28.91
CA GLY A 218 -37.06 -35.43 -30.34
C GLY A 218 -37.05 -36.80 -31.01
N HIS A 219 -36.10 -37.67 -30.65
CA HIS A 219 -36.05 -39.04 -31.14
C HIS A 219 -37.25 -39.88 -30.70
N ALA A 220 -37.69 -39.76 -29.44
CA ALA A 220 -38.90 -40.44 -28.97
C ALA A 220 -40.14 -40.00 -29.76
N THR A 221 -40.29 -38.69 -29.99
CA THR A 221 -41.38 -38.10 -30.79
C THR A 221 -41.34 -38.57 -32.24
N GLU A 222 -40.18 -38.51 -32.89
CA GLU A 222 -40.02 -39.00 -34.28
C GLU A 222 -40.31 -40.50 -34.39
N THR A 223 -39.86 -41.29 -33.42
CA THR A 223 -40.09 -42.75 -33.40
C THR A 223 -41.57 -43.05 -33.21
N TYR A 224 -42.24 -42.35 -32.32
CA TYR A 224 -43.67 -42.50 -32.09
C TYR A 224 -44.48 -42.16 -33.34
N ILE A 225 -44.25 -40.98 -33.94
CA ILE A 225 -44.97 -40.55 -35.15
C ILE A 225 -44.68 -41.50 -36.32
N SER A 226 -43.40 -41.81 -36.59
CA SER A 226 -43.02 -42.66 -37.73
C SER A 226 -43.48 -44.12 -37.59
N THR A 227 -43.55 -44.65 -36.37
CA THR A 227 -44.08 -46.00 -36.12
C THR A 227 -45.57 -46.03 -36.38
N ASN A 228 -46.33 -45.08 -35.83
CA ASN A 228 -47.77 -45.01 -36.03
C ASN A 228 -48.15 -44.66 -37.48
N THR A 229 -47.35 -43.85 -38.17
CA THR A 229 -47.49 -43.57 -39.61
C THR A 229 -47.34 -44.85 -40.45
N ARG A 230 -46.32 -45.67 -40.14
CA ARG A 230 -46.12 -46.97 -40.81
C ARG A 230 -47.25 -47.95 -40.52
N THR A 231 -47.80 -47.94 -39.30
CA THR A 231 -48.96 -48.75 -38.93
C THR A 231 -50.17 -48.42 -39.80
N ILE A 232 -50.57 -47.14 -39.88
CA ILE A 232 -51.72 -46.73 -40.72
C ILE A 232 -51.49 -47.04 -42.20
N ALA A 233 -50.30 -46.76 -42.72
CA ALA A 233 -49.95 -47.10 -44.10
C ALA A 233 -50.04 -48.62 -44.36
N SER A 234 -49.62 -49.45 -43.40
CA SER A 234 -49.70 -50.91 -43.50
C SER A 234 -51.13 -51.41 -43.48
N ILE A 235 -52.02 -50.80 -42.68
CA ILE A 235 -53.45 -51.13 -42.67
C ILE A 235 -54.09 -50.78 -44.01
N GLY A 236 -53.84 -49.56 -44.52
CA GLY A 236 -54.38 -49.13 -45.81
C GLY A 236 -53.93 -50.06 -46.94
N LYS A 237 -52.65 -50.44 -46.94
CA LYS A 237 -52.11 -51.41 -47.89
C LYS A 237 -52.70 -52.82 -47.72
N PHE A 238 -52.86 -53.30 -46.48
CA PHE A 238 -53.46 -54.61 -46.21
C PHE A 238 -54.88 -54.68 -46.76
N ILE A 239 -55.73 -53.70 -46.43
CA ILE A 239 -57.11 -53.63 -46.94
C ILE A 239 -57.13 -53.56 -48.47
N SER A 240 -56.24 -52.77 -49.07
CA SER A 240 -56.13 -52.63 -50.53
C SER A 240 -55.79 -53.95 -51.24
N VAL A 241 -54.91 -54.76 -50.63
CA VAL A 241 -54.42 -56.03 -51.21
C VAL A 241 -55.36 -57.19 -50.91
N SER A 242 -56.07 -57.17 -49.78
CA SER A 242 -56.95 -58.27 -49.38
C SER A 242 -58.33 -58.26 -50.06
N GLY A 243 -58.71 -57.18 -50.74
CA GLY A 243 -60.00 -57.09 -51.45
C GLY A 243 -61.23 -57.26 -50.55
N LEU A 244 -61.10 -57.03 -49.24
CA LEU A 244 -62.15 -57.32 -48.26
C LEU A 244 -63.38 -56.44 -48.50
N PRO A 245 -64.61 -56.98 -48.42
CA PRO A 245 -65.82 -56.18 -48.50
C PRO A 245 -65.95 -55.22 -47.31
N PHE A 246 -66.65 -54.09 -47.51
CA PHE A 246 -66.82 -53.03 -46.50
C PHE A 246 -67.27 -53.53 -45.12
N GLU A 247 -68.07 -54.60 -45.08
CA GLU A 247 -68.61 -55.22 -43.86
C GLU A 247 -67.52 -55.78 -42.95
N GLN A 248 -66.37 -56.19 -43.51
CA GLN A 248 -65.27 -56.81 -42.75
C GLN A 248 -64.22 -55.79 -42.29
N TRP A 249 -64.27 -54.54 -42.77
CA TRP A 249 -63.32 -53.49 -42.39
C TRP A 249 -63.38 -53.15 -40.90
N GLN A 250 -64.57 -53.26 -40.29
CA GLN A 250 -64.75 -53.07 -38.86
C GLN A 250 -63.92 -54.08 -38.04
N LEU A 251 -63.93 -55.35 -38.44
CA LEU A 251 -63.18 -56.42 -37.75
C LEU A 251 -61.67 -56.17 -37.80
N VAL A 252 -61.17 -55.62 -38.91
CA VAL A 252 -59.76 -55.26 -39.06
C VAL A 252 -59.39 -54.13 -38.10
N LEU A 253 -60.18 -53.05 -38.05
CA LEU A 253 -59.91 -51.92 -37.15
C LEU A 253 -59.95 -52.32 -35.68
N ASP A 254 -60.96 -53.10 -35.26
CA ASP A 254 -61.07 -53.55 -33.86
C ASP A 254 -59.89 -54.46 -33.47
N SER A 255 -59.44 -55.33 -34.38
CA SER A 255 -58.26 -56.18 -34.16
C SER A 255 -56.98 -55.35 -34.01
N VAL A 256 -56.81 -54.31 -34.82
CA VAL A 256 -55.62 -53.47 -34.80
C VAL A 256 -55.60 -52.53 -33.59
N GLN A 257 -56.74 -51.92 -33.23
CA GLN A 257 -56.80 -51.03 -32.07
C GLN A 257 -56.48 -51.80 -30.77
N GLY A 258 -56.93 -53.05 -30.64
CA GLY A 258 -56.58 -53.90 -29.50
C GLY A 258 -55.08 -54.22 -29.38
N LEU A 259 -54.33 -54.12 -30.49
CA LEU A 259 -52.89 -54.37 -30.55
C LEU A 259 -52.04 -53.09 -30.53
N THR A 260 -52.64 -51.92 -30.79
CA THR A 260 -51.94 -50.65 -30.94
C THR A 260 -52.55 -49.55 -30.06
N PRO A 261 -52.11 -49.42 -28.80
CA PRO A 261 -52.68 -48.44 -27.87
C PRO A 261 -52.35 -46.97 -28.22
N SER A 262 -51.64 -46.72 -29.33
CA SER A 262 -51.24 -45.38 -29.77
C SER A 262 -52.36 -44.54 -30.38
N PHE A 263 -53.54 -45.12 -30.66
CA PHE A 263 -54.66 -44.43 -31.30
C PHE A 263 -55.88 -44.37 -30.39
N THR A 264 -56.39 -43.17 -30.14
CA THR A 264 -57.63 -42.94 -29.37
C THR A 264 -58.85 -43.39 -30.14
N THR A 265 -58.85 -43.15 -31.46
CA THR A 265 -59.86 -43.61 -32.41
C THR A 265 -59.19 -43.96 -33.73
N MET A 266 -59.79 -44.88 -34.47
CA MET A 266 -59.42 -45.19 -35.84
C MET A 266 -60.69 -45.33 -36.67
N PHE A 267 -60.66 -44.92 -37.94
CA PHE A 267 -61.81 -45.12 -38.82
C PHE A 267 -61.41 -45.30 -40.27
N ILE A 268 -62.36 -45.80 -41.06
CA ILE A 268 -62.25 -45.87 -42.51
C ILE A 268 -63.39 -45.06 -43.12
N ALA A 269 -63.05 -44.17 -44.04
CA ALA A 269 -63.99 -43.40 -44.83
C ALA A 269 -63.98 -43.88 -46.28
N ASN A 270 -65.15 -43.91 -46.93
CA ASN A 270 -65.30 -44.26 -48.33
C ASN A 270 -64.95 -43.08 -49.27
N GLU A 271 -65.14 -43.26 -50.58
CA GLU A 271 -64.91 -42.22 -51.60
C GLU A 271 -65.77 -40.96 -51.42
N ASP A 272 -66.96 -41.09 -50.83
CA ASP A 272 -67.83 -39.97 -50.48
C ASP A 272 -67.44 -39.29 -49.17
N GLY A 273 -66.39 -39.76 -48.47
CA GLY A 273 -65.93 -39.25 -47.18
C GLY A 273 -66.85 -39.57 -46.00
N ASP A 274 -67.75 -40.55 -46.15
CA ASP A 274 -68.57 -41.08 -45.07
C ASP A 274 -67.82 -42.13 -44.27
N ILE A 275 -67.92 -42.05 -42.94
CA ILE A 275 -67.28 -43.02 -42.03
C ILE A 275 -68.06 -44.35 -42.07
N VAL A 276 -67.47 -45.39 -42.66
CA VAL A 276 -68.10 -46.71 -42.85
C VAL A 276 -67.74 -47.71 -41.76
N ALA A 277 -66.52 -47.62 -41.22
CA ALA A 277 -66.03 -48.44 -40.10
C ALA A 277 -65.24 -47.57 -39.13
N GLY A 278 -65.23 -47.92 -37.84
CA GLY A 278 -64.57 -47.13 -36.81
C GLY A 278 -64.44 -47.84 -35.47
N SER A 279 -63.32 -47.61 -34.80
CA SER A 279 -62.95 -48.21 -33.52
C SER A 279 -62.53 -47.11 -32.52
N PRO A 280 -62.99 -47.11 -31.26
CA PRO A 280 -63.86 -48.13 -30.65
C PRO A 280 -65.28 -48.06 -31.24
N LEU A 281 -65.91 -49.23 -31.40
CA LEU A 281 -67.25 -49.35 -32.00
C LEU A 281 -68.31 -48.48 -31.30
N GLU A 282 -68.17 -48.27 -29.99
CA GLU A 282 -69.05 -47.40 -29.19
C GLU A 282 -69.09 -45.96 -29.73
N LYS A 283 -67.93 -45.38 -30.04
CA LYS A 283 -67.83 -44.03 -30.60
C LYS A 283 -68.46 -43.97 -32.00
N LEU A 284 -68.30 -45.02 -32.81
CA LEU A 284 -68.94 -45.11 -34.13
C LEU A 284 -70.47 -45.17 -34.03
N ASN A 285 -71.00 -45.95 -33.09
CA ASN A 285 -72.45 -46.05 -32.87
C ASN A 285 -73.04 -44.70 -32.46
N GLN A 286 -72.33 -43.90 -31.65
CA GLN A 286 -72.76 -42.54 -31.32
C GLN A 286 -72.84 -41.63 -32.56
N VAL A 287 -71.87 -41.74 -33.48
CA VAL A 287 -71.87 -40.97 -34.74
C VAL A 287 -73.03 -41.36 -35.64
N ARG A 288 -73.34 -42.66 -35.74
CA ARG A 288 -74.45 -43.16 -36.56
C ARG A 288 -75.83 -42.71 -36.07
N LEU A 289 -75.95 -42.34 -34.79
CA LEU A 289 -77.18 -41.82 -34.18
C LEU A 289 -77.39 -40.32 -34.38
N LEU A 290 -76.40 -39.58 -34.92
CA LEU A 290 -76.53 -38.15 -35.17
C LEU A 290 -77.49 -37.86 -36.34
N PRO A 291 -78.36 -36.84 -36.23
CA PRO A 291 -79.33 -36.49 -37.28
C PRO A 291 -78.67 -35.94 -38.57
N GLN A 292 -77.43 -35.48 -38.49
CA GLN A 292 -76.60 -35.12 -39.64
C GLN A 292 -75.48 -36.16 -39.82
N LYS A 293 -75.35 -36.69 -41.04
CA LYS A 293 -74.29 -37.63 -41.40
C LYS A 293 -72.94 -36.93 -41.29
N VAL A 294 -72.03 -37.48 -40.49
CA VAL A 294 -70.70 -36.89 -40.32
C VAL A 294 -69.82 -37.28 -41.49
N ASN A 295 -69.30 -36.28 -42.18
CA ASN A 295 -68.48 -36.40 -43.38
C ASN A 295 -67.12 -35.74 -43.17
N VAL A 296 -66.08 -36.27 -43.84
CA VAL A 296 -64.69 -35.83 -43.70
C VAL A 296 -64.04 -35.40 -45.01
N LEU A 297 -64.79 -35.23 -46.11
CA LEU A 297 -64.26 -34.82 -47.42
C LEU A 297 -63.47 -33.51 -47.37
N ASP A 298 -63.88 -32.57 -46.51
CA ASP A 298 -63.28 -31.25 -46.35
C ASP A 298 -61.99 -31.26 -45.52
N ARG A 299 -61.63 -32.40 -44.93
CA ARG A 299 -60.50 -32.49 -44.00
C ARG A 299 -59.19 -32.72 -44.75
N ASP A 300 -58.15 -32.00 -44.33
CA ASP A 300 -56.80 -32.10 -44.89
C ASP A 300 -56.30 -33.56 -44.96
N TYR A 301 -56.51 -34.34 -43.90
CA TYR A 301 -56.08 -35.74 -43.87
C TYR A 301 -56.82 -36.62 -44.89
N PHE A 302 -58.06 -36.28 -45.25
CA PHE A 302 -58.80 -36.98 -46.30
C PHE A 302 -58.28 -36.56 -47.67
N ILE A 303 -58.17 -35.26 -47.92
CA ILE A 303 -57.67 -34.71 -49.18
C ILE A 303 -56.27 -35.25 -49.50
N GLN A 304 -55.35 -35.22 -48.52
CA GLN A 304 -53.97 -35.66 -48.71
C GLN A 304 -53.86 -37.17 -48.97
N ALA A 305 -54.63 -37.98 -48.24
CA ALA A 305 -54.61 -39.43 -48.44
C ALA A 305 -55.38 -39.87 -49.69
N PHE A 306 -56.61 -39.40 -49.88
CA PHE A 306 -57.49 -39.84 -50.96
C PHE A 306 -57.12 -39.23 -52.32
N ILE A 307 -56.95 -37.92 -52.40
CA ILE A 307 -56.72 -37.21 -53.68
C ILE A 307 -55.24 -37.26 -54.07
N HIS A 308 -54.35 -36.98 -53.11
CA HIS A 308 -52.91 -36.93 -53.38
C HIS A 308 -52.19 -38.28 -53.18
N HIS A 309 -52.90 -39.31 -52.70
CA HIS A 309 -52.37 -40.66 -52.49
C HIS A 309 -51.17 -40.73 -51.53
N ASN A 310 -51.06 -39.78 -50.60
CA ASN A 310 -49.96 -39.70 -49.65
C ASN A 310 -50.37 -40.24 -48.29
N THR A 311 -49.48 -40.98 -47.62
CA THR A 311 -49.62 -41.12 -46.17
C THR A 311 -49.33 -39.77 -45.53
N PHE A 312 -50.26 -39.27 -44.72
CA PHE A 312 -50.21 -37.89 -44.23
C PHE A 312 -50.36 -37.85 -42.71
N VAL A 313 -49.58 -36.98 -42.07
CA VAL A 313 -49.70 -36.62 -40.65
C VAL A 313 -50.18 -35.18 -40.60
N SER A 314 -51.38 -34.99 -40.08
CA SER A 314 -51.98 -33.65 -40.00
C SER A 314 -51.32 -32.76 -38.93
N PRO A 315 -51.42 -31.43 -39.07
CA PRO A 315 -51.27 -30.48 -37.96
C PRO A 315 -52.24 -30.80 -36.82
N VAL A 316 -52.07 -30.21 -35.63
CA VAL A 316 -53.00 -30.45 -34.53
C VAL A 316 -54.35 -29.75 -34.79
N PHE A 317 -55.48 -30.45 -34.59
CA PHE A 317 -56.82 -29.89 -34.82
C PHE A 317 -57.89 -30.58 -33.95
N ILE A 318 -59.11 -30.03 -33.94
CA ILE A 318 -60.26 -30.61 -33.24
C ILE A 318 -60.93 -31.67 -34.12
N GLY A 319 -61.02 -32.90 -33.60
CA GLY A 319 -61.66 -34.03 -34.25
C GLY A 319 -63.12 -33.77 -34.65
N ARG A 320 -63.57 -34.49 -35.69
CA ARG A 320 -64.98 -34.54 -36.15
C ARG A 320 -65.26 -35.95 -36.63
N GLY A 321 -66.43 -36.49 -36.29
CA GLY A 321 -66.73 -37.90 -36.44
C GLY A 321 -66.75 -38.52 -35.06
N LEU A 322 -65.74 -39.31 -34.72
CA LEU A 322 -65.68 -40.13 -33.51
C LEU A 322 -65.35 -39.37 -32.20
N GLY A 323 -65.34 -38.03 -32.22
CA GLY A 323 -65.05 -37.22 -31.04
C GLY A 323 -64.85 -35.75 -31.35
N LYS A 324 -64.66 -34.95 -30.29
CA LYS A 324 -64.24 -33.54 -30.34
C LYS A 324 -62.91 -33.32 -29.61
N ASP A 325 -62.16 -34.40 -29.44
CA ASP A 325 -60.85 -34.37 -28.79
C ASP A 325 -59.84 -33.64 -29.69
N ILE A 326 -58.82 -33.05 -29.08
CA ILE A 326 -57.68 -32.50 -29.81
C ILE A 326 -56.86 -33.69 -30.30
N ILE A 327 -56.69 -33.80 -31.61
CA ILE A 327 -56.06 -34.97 -32.22
C ILE A 327 -55.03 -34.57 -33.27
N ILE A 328 -54.16 -35.52 -33.57
CA ILE A 328 -53.34 -35.54 -34.78
C ILE A 328 -53.79 -36.76 -35.57
N ALA A 329 -54.39 -36.51 -36.72
CA ALA A 329 -54.82 -37.57 -37.64
C ALA A 329 -53.64 -38.04 -38.48
N ILE A 330 -53.45 -39.35 -38.52
CA ILE A 330 -52.57 -40.03 -39.48
C ILE A 330 -53.46 -40.76 -40.46
N SER A 331 -53.32 -40.50 -41.75
CA SER A 331 -54.16 -41.11 -42.78
C SER A 331 -53.37 -41.78 -43.90
N ALA A 332 -53.94 -42.82 -44.51
CA ALA A 332 -53.39 -43.47 -45.70
C ALA A 332 -54.50 -43.88 -46.68
N PRO A 333 -54.24 -43.85 -48.01
CA PRO A 333 -55.20 -44.30 -49.01
C PRO A 333 -55.46 -45.80 -48.95
N ILE A 334 -56.68 -46.17 -49.32
CA ILE A 334 -57.09 -47.54 -49.63
C ILE A 334 -57.39 -47.59 -51.13
N PHE A 335 -56.74 -48.50 -51.85
CA PHE A 335 -56.89 -48.69 -53.28
C PHE A 335 -57.79 -49.88 -53.59
N LYS A 336 -58.51 -49.81 -54.71
CA LYS A 336 -59.22 -50.97 -55.26
C LYS A 336 -58.21 -51.94 -55.87
N GLU A 337 -58.40 -53.23 -55.59
CA GLU A 337 -57.55 -54.36 -55.99
C GLU A 337 -56.95 -54.18 -57.40
N GLU A 338 -55.62 -54.27 -57.51
CA GLU A 338 -54.82 -54.10 -58.74
C GLU A 338 -54.90 -52.74 -59.47
N SER A 339 -55.72 -51.80 -59.01
CA SER A 339 -55.85 -50.45 -59.57
C SER A 339 -55.10 -49.40 -58.74
N LYS A 340 -54.77 -48.25 -59.34
CA LYS A 340 -54.32 -47.05 -58.61
C LYS A 340 -55.47 -46.13 -58.19
N THR A 341 -56.73 -46.57 -58.29
CA THR A 341 -57.88 -45.76 -57.88
C THR A 341 -58.15 -45.94 -56.40
N ALA A 342 -58.06 -44.84 -55.63
CA ALA A 342 -58.43 -44.82 -54.22
C ALA A 342 -59.95 -45.00 -54.08
N ILE A 343 -60.37 -45.84 -53.15
CA ILE A 343 -61.79 -46.13 -52.81
C ILE A 343 -62.15 -45.69 -51.39
N GLY A 344 -61.18 -45.13 -50.67
CA GLY A 344 -61.35 -44.65 -49.31
C GLY A 344 -60.01 -44.34 -48.66
N ILE A 345 -60.06 -44.02 -47.38
CA ILE A 345 -58.88 -43.82 -46.53
C ILE A 345 -59.04 -44.55 -45.21
N VAL A 346 -57.93 -44.97 -44.62
CA VAL A 346 -57.86 -45.29 -43.19
C VAL A 346 -57.25 -44.11 -42.45
N GLU A 347 -57.83 -43.77 -41.31
CA GLU A 347 -57.35 -42.74 -40.40
C GLU A 347 -57.16 -43.36 -38.99
N GLY A 348 -56.12 -42.90 -38.30
CA GLY A 348 -55.95 -43.11 -36.87
C GLY A 348 -55.64 -41.80 -36.17
N SER A 349 -56.44 -41.48 -35.16
CA SER A 349 -56.31 -40.31 -34.31
C SER A 349 -55.31 -40.61 -33.19
N LEU A 350 -54.11 -40.04 -33.30
CA LEU A 350 -52.98 -40.30 -32.41
C LEU A 350 -53.28 -39.89 -30.98
N ASP A 351 -52.86 -40.70 -30.00
CA ASP A 351 -52.98 -40.38 -28.58
C ASP A 351 -51.92 -39.35 -28.15
N LEU A 352 -52.37 -38.14 -27.84
CA LEU A 352 -51.51 -37.06 -27.38
C LEU A 352 -51.02 -37.26 -25.93
N SER A 353 -51.61 -38.18 -25.16
CA SER A 353 -51.17 -38.50 -23.81
C SER A 353 -49.73 -39.03 -23.76
N TYR A 354 -49.27 -39.64 -24.86
CA TYR A 354 -47.89 -40.09 -25.02
C TYR A 354 -46.89 -38.98 -24.77
N PHE A 355 -47.13 -37.76 -25.29
CA PHE A 355 -46.23 -36.63 -25.11
C PHE A 355 -46.16 -36.18 -23.65
N SER A 356 -47.27 -36.24 -22.92
CA SER A 356 -47.27 -36.01 -21.48
C SER A 356 -46.51 -37.08 -20.70
N ASN A 357 -46.58 -38.35 -21.14
CA ASN A 357 -45.88 -39.44 -20.46
C ASN A 357 -44.37 -39.36 -20.66
N ILE A 358 -43.89 -39.04 -21.86
CA ILE A 358 -42.44 -38.85 -22.10
C ILE A 358 -41.90 -37.59 -21.41
N ASP A 359 -42.72 -36.53 -21.26
CA ASP A 359 -42.38 -35.37 -20.43
C ASP A 359 -42.18 -35.78 -18.96
N LYS A 360 -43.17 -36.49 -18.39
CA LYS A 360 -43.12 -36.94 -16.99
C LYS A 360 -41.97 -37.91 -16.68
N GLN A 361 -41.50 -38.65 -17.69
CA GLN A 361 -40.36 -39.57 -17.58
C GLN A 361 -39.00 -38.89 -17.80
N ASN A 362 -38.96 -37.61 -18.18
CA ASN A 362 -37.72 -36.87 -18.33
C ASN A 362 -36.98 -36.80 -16.97
N GLN A 363 -35.68 -37.11 -16.97
CA GLN A 363 -34.83 -37.04 -15.78
C GLN A 363 -34.82 -35.64 -15.16
N HIS A 364 -35.04 -34.61 -15.98
CA HIS A 364 -35.08 -33.21 -15.57
C HIS A 364 -36.49 -32.63 -15.55
N HIS A 365 -37.54 -33.46 -15.45
CA HIS A 365 -38.93 -33.01 -15.45
C HIS A 365 -39.23 -31.97 -14.35
N GLU A 366 -38.51 -31.95 -13.23
CA GLU A 366 -38.71 -30.97 -12.16
C GLU A 366 -38.23 -29.55 -12.52
N THR A 367 -37.23 -29.41 -13.40
CA THR A 367 -36.63 -28.11 -13.75
C THR A 367 -36.94 -27.69 -15.18
N GLN A 368 -37.10 -28.66 -16.09
CA GLN A 368 -37.35 -28.43 -17.50
C GLN A 368 -38.83 -28.54 -17.83
N SER A 369 -39.24 -27.85 -18.89
CA SER A 369 -40.56 -27.92 -19.49
C SER A 369 -40.41 -28.04 -21.00
N ILE A 370 -41.40 -28.64 -21.64
CA ILE A 370 -41.37 -28.99 -23.06
C ILE A 370 -42.47 -28.24 -23.77
N ILE A 371 -42.18 -27.77 -24.97
CA ILE A 371 -43.17 -27.22 -25.90
C ILE A 371 -42.95 -27.90 -27.24
N LEU A 372 -43.95 -28.66 -27.69
CA LEU A 372 -43.97 -29.31 -28.98
C LEU A 372 -44.95 -28.58 -29.88
N LEU A 373 -44.48 -28.17 -31.05
CA LEU A 373 -45.25 -27.43 -32.03
C LEU A 373 -45.33 -28.21 -33.35
N ASP A 374 -46.44 -28.06 -34.06
CA ASP A 374 -46.59 -28.58 -35.41
C ASP A 374 -45.81 -27.75 -36.45
N GLU A 375 -45.91 -28.13 -37.72
CA GLU A 375 -45.28 -27.42 -38.85
C GLU A 375 -45.79 -25.97 -39.02
N LYS A 376 -47.00 -25.66 -38.53
CA LYS A 376 -47.63 -24.34 -38.56
C LYS A 376 -47.32 -23.54 -37.28
N LYS A 377 -46.46 -24.07 -36.39
CA LYS A 377 -46.09 -23.51 -35.09
C LYS A 377 -47.26 -23.41 -34.08
N ASN A 378 -48.30 -24.23 -34.25
CA ASN A 378 -49.33 -24.37 -33.22
C ASN A 378 -48.88 -25.36 -32.15
N ILE A 379 -49.28 -25.11 -30.91
CA ILE A 379 -48.94 -25.96 -29.78
C ILE A 379 -49.66 -27.30 -29.90
N VAL A 380 -48.87 -28.37 -30.07
CA VAL A 380 -49.32 -29.77 -30.01
C VAL A 380 -49.37 -30.23 -28.56
N TYR A 381 -48.31 -29.95 -27.81
CA TYR A 381 -48.18 -30.29 -26.41
C TYR A 381 -47.33 -29.25 -25.70
N ALA A 382 -47.68 -28.90 -24.46
CA ALA A 382 -46.85 -28.10 -23.58
C ALA A 382 -46.94 -28.65 -22.15
N SER A 383 -45.84 -28.62 -21.40
CA SER A 383 -45.84 -28.98 -19.99
C SER A 383 -46.81 -28.10 -19.20
N GLU A 384 -47.56 -28.70 -18.27
CA GLU A 384 -48.64 -28.04 -17.53
C GLU A 384 -48.20 -26.75 -16.81
N ARG A 385 -46.94 -26.69 -16.36
CA ARG A 385 -46.36 -25.52 -15.65
C ARG A 385 -46.29 -24.25 -16.48
N LEU A 386 -46.31 -24.36 -17.80
CA LEU A 386 -46.24 -23.21 -18.70
C LEU A 386 -47.62 -22.56 -18.90
N GLY A 387 -48.71 -23.24 -18.55
CA GLY A 387 -50.07 -22.71 -18.73
C GLY A 387 -50.49 -22.50 -20.19
N LEU A 388 -49.74 -23.04 -21.15
CA LEU A 388 -49.99 -22.89 -22.59
C LEU A 388 -51.09 -23.85 -23.06
N GLN A 389 -52.03 -23.33 -23.86
CA GLN A 389 -53.15 -24.11 -24.40
C GLN A 389 -52.80 -24.73 -25.75
N PRO A 390 -53.10 -26.03 -25.98
CA PRO A 390 -52.96 -26.63 -27.30
C PRO A 390 -53.79 -25.90 -28.37
N LEU A 391 -53.44 -26.08 -29.65
CA LEU A 391 -54.05 -25.43 -30.83
C LEU A 391 -53.77 -23.92 -31.00
N THR A 392 -53.12 -23.27 -30.05
CA THR A 392 -52.77 -21.84 -30.18
C THR A 392 -51.38 -21.67 -30.81
N PRO A 393 -51.13 -20.62 -31.61
CA PRO A 393 -49.80 -20.33 -32.13
C PRO A 393 -48.85 -19.99 -30.99
N PHE A 394 -47.62 -20.51 -31.04
CA PHE A 394 -46.61 -20.19 -30.05
C PHE A 394 -45.89 -18.88 -30.38
N ASN A 395 -46.19 -17.84 -29.61
CA ASN A 395 -45.52 -16.54 -29.66
C ASN A 395 -44.49 -16.44 -28.53
N TYR A 396 -43.32 -15.91 -28.85
CA TYR A 396 -42.26 -15.67 -27.88
C TYR A 396 -41.35 -14.55 -28.37
N VAL A 397 -40.65 -13.91 -27.43
CA VAL A 397 -39.64 -12.90 -27.72
C VAL A 397 -38.26 -13.47 -27.40
N THR A 398 -37.31 -13.32 -28.33
CA THR A 398 -35.93 -13.73 -28.14
C THR A 398 -35.10 -12.62 -27.53
N GLY A 399 -34.46 -12.93 -26.40
CA GLY A 399 -33.36 -12.17 -25.84
C GLY A 399 -33.74 -10.95 -24.99
N SER A 400 -32.88 -10.68 -24.01
CA SER A 400 -32.63 -9.34 -23.47
C SER A 400 -31.21 -8.94 -23.86
N THR A 401 -31.00 -7.68 -24.22
CA THR A 401 -29.66 -7.17 -24.60
C THR A 401 -28.74 -6.96 -23.39
N GLU A 402 -29.30 -6.95 -22.18
CA GLU A 402 -28.55 -6.69 -20.95
C GLU A 402 -27.76 -7.90 -20.46
N TYR A 403 -28.33 -9.10 -20.55
CA TYR A 403 -27.74 -10.31 -19.98
C TYR A 403 -26.80 -11.00 -20.97
N ARG A 404 -25.48 -10.82 -20.78
CA ARG A 404 -24.49 -11.56 -21.56
C ARG A 404 -24.33 -12.99 -21.04
N THR A 405 -24.82 -13.95 -21.81
CA THR A 405 -24.74 -15.39 -21.52
C THR A 405 -24.47 -16.20 -22.79
N ARG A 406 -23.97 -17.43 -22.64
CA ARG A 406 -23.87 -18.42 -23.73
C ARG A 406 -25.21 -19.12 -24.01
N LEU A 407 -26.20 -18.94 -23.13
CA LEU A 407 -27.51 -19.59 -23.22
C LEU A 407 -28.44 -18.81 -24.14
N GLN A 408 -29.35 -19.51 -24.80
CA GLN A 408 -30.43 -18.85 -25.53
C GLN A 408 -31.54 -18.47 -24.55
N LEU A 409 -32.02 -17.23 -24.65
CA LEU A 409 -32.98 -16.64 -23.72
C LEU A 409 -34.31 -16.37 -24.43
N MET A 410 -35.41 -16.61 -23.73
CA MET A 410 -36.77 -16.47 -24.24
C MET A 410 -37.72 -15.97 -23.16
N ASN A 411 -38.64 -15.10 -23.57
CA ASN A 411 -39.80 -14.69 -22.78
C ASN A 411 -41.07 -15.22 -23.46
N ILE A 412 -41.94 -15.86 -22.67
CA ILE A 412 -43.19 -16.47 -23.13
C ILE A 412 -44.40 -15.63 -22.71
N ASN A 413 -44.40 -15.10 -21.47
CA ASN A 413 -45.58 -14.42 -20.93
C ASN A 413 -45.45 -12.90 -20.91
N GLN A 414 -44.24 -12.35 -20.76
CA GLN A 414 -44.00 -10.93 -20.60
C GLN A 414 -43.14 -10.39 -21.74
N GLU A 415 -43.78 -9.69 -22.68
CA GLU A 415 -43.10 -9.09 -23.85
C GLU A 415 -42.21 -7.88 -23.47
N ASP A 416 -42.49 -7.23 -22.33
CA ASP A 416 -41.89 -5.94 -21.93
C ASP A 416 -40.92 -6.00 -20.74
N THR A 417 -40.52 -7.19 -20.26
CA THR A 417 -39.57 -7.30 -19.14
C THR A 417 -38.12 -7.50 -19.59
N GLU A 418 -37.22 -6.66 -19.06
CA GLU A 418 -35.77 -6.72 -19.32
C GLU A 418 -35.12 -8.01 -18.76
N THR A 419 -35.77 -8.67 -17.81
CA THR A 419 -35.31 -9.93 -17.21
C THR A 419 -35.82 -11.14 -18.00
N PRO A 420 -34.93 -12.02 -18.52
CA PRO A 420 -35.35 -13.24 -19.19
C PRO A 420 -36.16 -14.18 -18.28
N GLU A 421 -37.24 -14.75 -18.80
CA GLU A 421 -38.05 -15.75 -18.10
C GLU A 421 -37.41 -17.14 -18.19
N TYR A 422 -37.02 -17.55 -19.40
CA TYR A 422 -36.56 -18.90 -19.69
C TYR A 422 -35.24 -18.91 -20.46
N ILE A 423 -34.47 -19.96 -20.23
CA ILE A 423 -33.41 -20.43 -21.11
C ILE A 423 -33.94 -21.62 -21.92
N TYR A 424 -33.49 -21.79 -23.15
CA TYR A 424 -34.03 -22.85 -24.00
C TYR A 424 -33.01 -23.49 -24.95
N ALA A 425 -33.36 -24.70 -25.40
CA ALA A 425 -32.81 -25.33 -26.59
C ALA A 425 -33.93 -25.59 -27.60
N HIS A 426 -33.63 -25.38 -28.88
CA HIS A 426 -34.58 -25.57 -29.98
C HIS A 426 -34.10 -26.69 -30.91
N HIS A 427 -34.99 -27.65 -31.17
CA HIS A 427 -34.76 -28.75 -32.10
C HIS A 427 -35.89 -28.80 -33.14
N LYS A 428 -35.52 -28.84 -34.42
CA LYS A 428 -36.48 -29.08 -35.51
C LYS A 428 -36.48 -30.56 -35.86
N LEU A 429 -37.64 -31.19 -35.80
CA LEU A 429 -37.85 -32.61 -36.11
C LEU A 429 -37.96 -32.83 -37.62
N LYS A 430 -37.71 -34.07 -38.08
CA LYS A 430 -37.75 -34.43 -39.52
C LYS A 430 -39.10 -34.21 -40.20
N ASN A 431 -40.20 -34.32 -39.44
CA ASN A 431 -41.56 -34.06 -39.94
C ASN A 431 -41.92 -32.57 -39.98
N GLY A 432 -40.96 -31.66 -39.72
CA GLY A 432 -41.18 -30.22 -39.74
C GLY A 432 -41.66 -29.64 -38.41
N TRP A 433 -41.95 -30.46 -37.40
CA TRP A 433 -42.35 -30.01 -36.07
C TRP A 433 -41.19 -29.38 -35.31
N HIS A 434 -41.51 -28.53 -34.35
CA HIS A 434 -40.54 -27.81 -33.54
C HIS A 434 -40.67 -28.24 -32.08
N LEU A 435 -39.55 -28.61 -31.46
CA LEU A 435 -39.45 -28.96 -30.06
C LEU A 435 -38.60 -27.92 -29.33
N TYR A 436 -39.15 -27.32 -28.29
CA TYR A 436 -38.42 -26.46 -27.36
C TYR A 436 -38.35 -27.15 -26.01
N VAL A 437 -37.15 -27.19 -25.45
CA VAL A 437 -36.91 -27.56 -24.06
C VAL A 437 -36.53 -26.27 -23.34
N VAL A 438 -37.30 -25.90 -22.33
CA VAL A 438 -37.17 -24.64 -21.61
C VAL A 438 -36.92 -24.90 -20.13
N GLU A 439 -36.11 -24.06 -19.49
CA GLU A 439 -35.85 -24.08 -18.05
C GLU A 439 -35.90 -22.64 -17.53
N PRO A 440 -36.47 -22.37 -16.33
CA PRO A 440 -36.52 -21.02 -15.79
C PRO A 440 -35.12 -20.40 -15.62
N PHE A 441 -34.95 -19.11 -15.93
CA PHE A 441 -33.65 -18.43 -15.82
C PHE A 441 -33.31 -18.00 -14.37
N ILE A 442 -34.33 -17.70 -13.55
CA ILE A 442 -34.16 -17.19 -12.18
C ILE A 442 -33.27 -18.09 -11.29
N PRO A 443 -33.42 -19.44 -11.28
CA PRO A 443 -32.55 -20.33 -10.52
C PRO A 443 -31.05 -20.18 -10.82
N LEU A 444 -30.67 -19.87 -12.06
CA LEU A 444 -29.27 -19.61 -12.41
C LEU A 444 -28.77 -18.30 -11.82
N LEU A 445 -29.63 -17.26 -11.78
CA LEU A 445 -29.32 -15.99 -11.14
C LEU A 445 -29.18 -16.14 -9.62
N THR A 446 -30.06 -16.91 -8.96
CA THR A 446 -29.97 -17.17 -7.51
C THR A 446 -28.73 -18.00 -7.18
N LEU A 447 -28.40 -19.01 -8.00
CA LEU A 447 -27.15 -19.78 -7.86
C LEU A 447 -25.92 -18.87 -7.98
N ALA A 448 -25.91 -17.97 -8.97
CA ALA A 448 -24.85 -16.98 -9.11
C ALA A 448 -24.78 -16.09 -7.87
N GLN A 449 -25.92 -15.58 -7.39
CA GLN A 449 -25.98 -14.73 -6.21
C GLN A 449 -25.40 -15.41 -4.97
N GLU A 450 -25.80 -16.65 -4.71
CA GLU A 450 -25.27 -17.43 -3.60
C GLU A 450 -23.76 -17.66 -3.73
N GLN A 451 -23.29 -18.04 -4.92
CA GLN A 451 -21.87 -18.34 -5.15
C GLN A 451 -20.99 -17.13 -4.92
N TYR A 452 -21.38 -15.98 -5.47
CA TYR A 452 -20.65 -14.73 -5.27
C TYR A 452 -20.69 -14.29 -3.81
N THR A 453 -21.83 -14.41 -3.13
CA THR A 453 -21.95 -14.08 -1.70
C THR A 453 -21.03 -14.95 -0.85
N LYS A 454 -21.04 -16.27 -1.05
CA LYS A 454 -20.14 -17.23 -0.38
C LYS A 454 -18.67 -16.88 -0.65
N THR A 455 -18.33 -16.57 -1.89
CA THR A 455 -16.95 -16.22 -2.27
C THR A 455 -16.50 -14.90 -1.66
N ILE A 456 -17.37 -13.88 -1.58
CA ILE A 456 -17.07 -12.59 -0.93
C ILE A 456 -16.84 -12.77 0.57
N VAL A 457 -17.67 -13.56 1.26
CA VAL A 457 -17.48 -13.85 2.69
C VAL A 457 -16.14 -14.57 2.93
N LEU A 458 -15.83 -15.59 2.13
CA LEU A 458 -14.55 -16.29 2.20
C LEU A 458 -13.35 -15.36 1.89
N LEU A 459 -13.52 -14.45 0.93
CA LEU A 459 -12.51 -13.46 0.58
C LEU A 459 -12.26 -12.47 1.72
N LEU A 460 -13.31 -11.99 2.39
CA LEU A 460 -13.15 -11.11 3.55
C LEU A 460 -12.43 -11.82 4.71
N LEU A 461 -12.78 -13.09 4.99
CA LEU A 461 -12.10 -13.90 6.01
C LEU A 461 -10.62 -14.13 5.66
N SER A 462 -10.34 -14.52 4.41
CA SER A 462 -8.95 -14.72 3.96
C SER A 462 -8.15 -13.42 3.93
N MET A 463 -8.76 -12.28 3.60
CA MET A 463 -8.12 -10.97 3.66
C MET A 463 -7.78 -10.56 5.08
N VAL A 464 -8.66 -10.80 6.06
CA VAL A 464 -8.35 -10.57 7.48
C VAL A 464 -7.17 -11.44 7.93
N GLY A 465 -7.17 -12.73 7.59
CA GLY A 465 -6.06 -13.64 7.87
C GLY A 465 -4.76 -13.17 7.22
N ALA A 466 -4.79 -12.79 5.93
CA ALA A 466 -3.65 -12.28 5.20
C ALA A 466 -3.10 -10.97 5.80
N ILE A 467 -3.96 -10.05 6.25
CA ILE A 467 -3.55 -8.82 6.94
C ILE A 467 -2.84 -9.15 8.26
N ILE A 468 -3.34 -10.11 9.05
CA ILE A 468 -2.72 -10.53 10.30
C ILE A 468 -1.34 -11.13 10.03
N ILE A 469 -1.24 -12.04 9.07
CA ILE A 469 0.03 -12.68 8.67
C ILE A 469 1.02 -11.64 8.13
N ALA A 470 0.58 -10.73 7.25
CA ALA A 470 1.40 -9.65 6.71
C ALA A 470 1.96 -8.74 7.80
N LYS A 471 1.14 -8.38 8.80
CA LYS A 471 1.59 -7.60 9.97
C LYS A 471 2.56 -8.41 10.83
N ALA A 472 2.32 -9.69 11.04
CA ALA A 472 3.22 -10.56 11.81
C ALA A 472 4.60 -10.66 11.14
N ILE A 473 4.65 -11.01 9.85
CA ILE A 473 5.90 -11.11 9.05
C ILE A 473 6.64 -9.76 9.03
N SER A 474 5.91 -8.67 8.81
CA SER A 474 6.49 -7.32 8.82
C SER A 474 7.09 -6.97 10.18
N ARG A 475 6.43 -7.33 11.29
CA ARG A 475 6.99 -7.11 12.63
C ARG A 475 8.22 -7.97 12.89
N LEU A 476 8.19 -9.25 12.55
CA LEU A 476 9.33 -10.16 12.71
C LEU A 476 10.58 -9.65 11.98
N THR A 477 10.41 -9.08 10.79
CA THR A 477 11.54 -8.59 9.98
C THR A 477 12.04 -7.20 10.36
N THR A 478 11.17 -6.30 10.82
CA THR A 478 11.52 -4.87 11.01
C THR A 478 11.72 -4.45 12.46
N THR A 479 11.19 -5.20 13.44
CA THR A 479 11.33 -4.84 14.86
C THR A 479 12.79 -4.90 15.33
N PRO A 480 13.60 -5.93 14.99
CA PRO A 480 15.01 -5.95 15.36
C PRO A 480 15.79 -4.75 14.82
N LEU A 481 15.51 -4.35 13.57
CA LEU A 481 16.13 -3.18 12.95
C LEU A 481 15.72 -1.87 13.64
N ALA A 482 14.45 -1.75 14.05
CA ALA A 482 13.96 -0.58 14.78
C ALA A 482 14.58 -0.48 16.18
N LEU A 483 14.72 -1.61 16.88
CA LEU A 483 15.39 -1.69 18.19
C LEU A 483 16.86 -1.30 18.07
N LEU A 484 17.58 -1.80 17.05
CA LEU A 484 18.96 -1.39 16.77
C LEU A 484 19.08 0.10 16.54
N ALA A 485 18.25 0.67 15.66
CA ALA A 485 18.27 2.10 15.39
C ALA A 485 18.00 2.94 16.66
N GLN A 486 17.11 2.47 17.54
CA GLN A 486 16.84 3.12 18.81
C GLN A 486 18.02 3.02 19.78
N HIS A 487 18.64 1.85 19.92
CA HIS A 487 19.81 1.63 20.78
C HIS A 487 20.96 2.58 20.44
N PHE A 488 21.30 2.70 19.15
CA PHE A 488 22.36 3.61 18.71
C PHE A 488 21.95 5.10 18.70
N SER A 489 20.65 5.42 18.69
CA SER A 489 20.17 6.81 18.69
C SER A 489 19.96 7.41 20.09
N GLN A 490 19.61 6.61 21.11
CA GLN A 490 19.14 7.11 22.42
C GLN A 490 20.18 7.08 23.55
N LYS A 491 21.45 6.81 23.27
CA LYS A 491 22.53 6.70 24.28
C LYS A 491 22.92 8.01 24.99
N LYS A 492 21.99 8.98 25.10
CA LYS A 492 22.13 10.19 25.93
C LYS A 492 21.48 10.08 27.32
N ASP A 493 20.67 9.05 27.57
CA ASP A 493 20.02 8.87 28.87
C ASP A 493 19.96 7.37 29.19
N GLY A 494 20.71 6.92 30.20
CA GLY A 494 21.03 5.52 30.52
C GLY A 494 19.85 4.64 30.95
N SER A 495 18.85 4.48 30.09
CA SER A 495 17.57 3.84 30.38
C SER A 495 17.27 2.60 29.53
N ILE A 496 18.22 2.11 28.74
CA ILE A 496 18.06 0.86 27.99
C ILE A 496 18.65 -0.28 28.81
N ASN A 497 17.80 -1.18 29.30
CA ASN A 497 18.22 -2.42 29.95
C ASN A 497 18.97 -3.30 28.94
N GLU A 498 20.30 -3.33 29.01
CA GLU A 498 21.16 -4.07 28.05
C GLU A 498 20.82 -5.56 28.01
N GLU A 499 20.54 -6.20 29.16
CA GLU A 499 20.10 -7.60 29.22
C GLU A 499 18.80 -7.87 28.45
N LYS A 500 17.84 -6.92 28.48
CA LYS A 500 16.58 -7.05 27.77
C LYS A 500 16.76 -6.85 26.27
N PHE A 501 17.63 -5.92 25.89
CA PHE A 501 17.97 -5.66 24.49
C PHE A 501 18.69 -6.86 23.86
N GLU A 502 19.71 -7.40 24.54
CA GLU A 502 20.42 -8.60 24.09
C GLU A 502 19.46 -9.79 23.98
N HIS A 503 18.61 -10.05 24.97
CA HIS A 503 17.68 -11.17 24.91
C HIS A 503 16.58 -11.01 23.83
N GLU A 504 16.16 -9.78 23.50
CA GLU A 504 15.21 -9.51 22.41
C GLU A 504 15.86 -9.56 21.01
N LEU A 505 17.16 -9.25 20.89
CA LEU A 505 17.88 -9.27 19.61
C LEU A 505 18.52 -10.63 19.30
N LEU A 506 19.00 -11.34 20.32
CA LEU A 506 19.69 -12.65 20.24
C LEU A 506 18.72 -13.84 20.14
N ASP A 507 17.41 -13.60 20.05
CA ASP A 507 16.47 -14.67 19.74
C ASP A 507 16.76 -15.25 18.35
N ASN A 508 16.65 -16.58 18.19
CA ASN A 508 16.96 -17.31 16.94
C ASN A 508 16.07 -16.90 15.76
N SER A 509 15.09 -16.02 15.99
CA SER A 509 14.20 -15.44 14.98
C SER A 509 14.81 -14.25 14.22
N THR A 510 15.92 -13.67 14.70
CA THR A 510 16.57 -12.53 14.03
C THR A 510 17.36 -12.97 12.78
N PRO A 511 17.15 -12.33 11.61
CA PRO A 511 17.94 -12.59 10.41
C PRO A 511 19.46 -12.37 10.61
N LYS A 512 20.29 -13.22 10.02
CA LYS A 512 21.75 -13.20 10.15
C LYS A 512 22.37 -11.86 9.74
N GLU A 513 21.82 -11.22 8.72
CA GLU A 513 22.28 -9.94 8.20
C GLU A 513 22.09 -8.80 9.20
N ILE A 514 21.04 -8.87 10.02
CA ILE A 514 20.79 -7.87 11.08
C ILE A 514 21.78 -8.06 12.22
N TYR A 515 22.06 -9.32 12.56
CA TYR A 515 23.02 -9.66 13.61
C TYR A 515 24.46 -9.26 13.21
N SER A 516 24.90 -9.54 11.98
CA SER A 516 26.23 -9.12 11.51
C SER A 516 26.39 -7.60 11.45
N LEU A 517 25.30 -6.88 11.17
CA LEU A 517 25.27 -5.42 11.23
C LEU A 517 25.42 -4.92 12.69
N TYR A 518 24.77 -5.57 13.65
CA TYR A 518 24.94 -5.25 15.08
C TYR A 518 26.41 -5.42 15.50
N GLU A 519 27.03 -6.58 15.23
CA GLU A 519 28.44 -6.83 15.57
C GLU A 519 29.37 -5.79 14.93
N SER A 520 29.12 -5.42 13.66
CA SER A 520 29.90 -4.41 12.96
C SER A 520 29.76 -3.02 13.58
N LEU A 521 28.55 -2.64 14.02
CA LEU A 521 28.31 -1.34 14.66
C LEU A 521 28.91 -1.29 16.07
N GLU A 522 28.82 -2.38 16.83
CA GLU A 522 29.42 -2.49 18.16
C GLU A 522 30.95 -2.41 18.09
N ALA A 523 31.58 -3.15 17.18
CA ALA A 523 33.03 -3.08 16.96
C ALA A 523 33.48 -1.66 16.58
N ASN A 524 32.76 -0.98 15.68
CA ASN A 524 33.05 0.41 15.34
C ASN A 524 32.88 1.37 16.52
N GLN A 525 31.89 1.14 17.38
CA GLN A 525 31.71 1.96 18.59
C GLN A 525 32.88 1.80 19.57
N GLN A 526 33.37 0.57 19.77
CA GLN A 526 34.54 0.32 20.63
C GLN A 526 35.79 1.02 20.08
N VAL A 527 36.02 0.96 18.76
CA VAL A 527 37.13 1.65 18.10
C VAL A 527 37.02 3.18 18.25
N LEU A 528 35.82 3.75 18.15
CA LEU A 528 35.62 5.19 18.35
C LEU A 528 35.92 5.60 19.80
N LEU A 529 35.50 4.80 20.77
CA LEU A 529 35.75 5.09 22.19
C LEU A 529 37.25 5.02 22.51
N SER A 530 37.97 4.02 21.99
CA SER A 530 39.41 3.93 22.19
C SER A 530 40.17 5.12 21.58
N HIS A 531 39.77 5.57 20.39
CA HIS A 531 40.30 6.79 19.79
C HIS A 531 39.98 8.06 20.59
N GLN A 532 38.78 8.16 21.18
CA GLN A 532 38.44 9.29 22.05
C GLN A 532 39.36 9.34 23.28
N LEU A 533 39.57 8.21 23.95
CA LEU A 533 40.48 8.11 25.10
C LEU A 533 41.93 8.44 24.71
N GLU A 534 42.40 7.97 23.55
CA GLU A 534 43.74 8.28 23.04
C GLU A 534 43.90 9.79 22.74
N LEU A 535 42.87 10.42 22.18
CA LEU A 535 42.88 11.86 21.92
C LEU A 535 42.86 12.68 23.21
N GLU A 536 42.06 12.29 24.21
CA GLU A 536 42.04 12.94 25.52
C GLU A 536 43.42 12.90 26.19
N ASP A 537 44.10 11.76 26.15
CA ASP A 537 45.45 11.61 26.72
C ASP A 537 46.46 12.48 25.97
N LYS A 538 46.42 12.50 24.63
CA LYS A 538 47.26 13.39 23.81
C LYS A 538 47.01 14.87 24.12
N VAL A 539 45.76 15.28 24.27
CA VAL A 539 45.41 16.67 24.61
C VAL A 539 45.95 17.03 25.99
N LYS A 540 45.81 16.14 26.98
CA LYS A 540 46.35 16.34 28.32
C LYS A 540 47.87 16.48 28.31
N GLN A 541 48.57 15.60 27.59
CA GLN A 541 50.02 15.65 27.46
C GLN A 541 50.49 16.96 26.81
N ARG A 542 49.86 17.38 25.70
CA ARG A 542 50.19 18.65 25.02
C ARG A 542 49.95 19.88 25.90
N THR A 543 48.90 19.85 26.71
CA THR A 543 48.59 20.94 27.64
C THR A 543 49.69 21.07 28.71
N MET A 544 50.15 19.94 29.26
CA MET A 544 51.22 19.91 30.24
C MET A 544 52.57 20.40 29.67
N ASP A 545 52.92 19.96 28.45
CA ASP A 545 54.14 20.43 27.77
C ASP A 545 54.11 21.95 27.53
N LEU A 546 52.96 22.49 27.14
CA LEU A 546 52.76 23.91 26.91
C LEU A 546 52.91 24.73 28.20
N GLU A 547 52.35 24.25 29.32
CA GLU A 547 52.50 24.88 30.63
C GLU A 547 53.96 24.96 31.09
N ILE A 548 54.72 23.86 30.90
CA ILE A 548 56.14 23.80 31.24
C ILE A 548 56.94 24.79 30.38
N ALA A 549 56.67 24.83 29.07
CA ALA A 549 57.34 25.74 28.14
C ALA A 549 57.04 27.22 28.50
N ASN A 550 55.78 27.54 28.80
CA ASN A 550 55.39 28.89 29.21
C ASN A 550 56.07 29.33 30.51
N ARG A 551 56.22 28.43 31.50
CA ARG A 551 56.92 28.76 32.75
C ARG A 551 58.39 29.09 32.50
N LYS A 552 59.09 28.26 31.72
CA LYS A 552 60.51 28.49 31.38
C LYS A 552 60.72 29.80 30.63
N LEU A 553 59.86 30.11 29.65
CA LEU A 553 59.93 31.38 28.92
C LEU A 553 59.73 32.60 29.84
N LYS A 554 58.83 32.48 30.82
CA LYS A 554 58.61 33.54 31.80
C LYS A 554 59.83 33.77 32.69
N ASP A 555 60.42 32.71 33.24
CA ASP A 555 61.60 32.84 34.11
C ASP A 555 62.80 33.44 33.38
N MET A 556 63.04 33.04 32.12
CA MET A 556 64.10 33.60 31.27
C MET A 556 63.89 35.09 30.94
N ALA A 557 62.64 35.57 30.90
CA ALA A 557 62.32 36.96 30.57
C ALA A 557 62.43 37.92 31.76
N GLU A 558 62.29 37.41 32.99
CA GLU A 558 62.14 38.20 34.23
C GLU A 558 63.39 38.22 35.12
N ARG A 559 64.28 37.23 35.01
CA ARG A 559 65.48 37.10 35.87
C ARG A 559 66.79 37.37 35.12
N ASP A 560 67.84 37.74 35.87
CA ASP A 560 69.22 37.83 35.40
C ASP A 560 69.86 36.44 35.33
N SER A 561 70.55 36.13 34.24
CA SER A 561 71.06 34.78 33.97
C SER A 561 72.22 34.35 34.86
N LEU A 562 72.95 35.28 35.48
CA LEU A 562 74.10 34.98 36.34
C LEU A 562 73.69 34.90 37.82
N THR A 563 72.88 35.85 38.28
CA THR A 563 72.56 36.01 39.71
C THR A 563 71.21 35.45 40.11
N ASN A 564 70.35 35.11 39.13
CA ASN A 564 68.96 34.67 39.31
C ASN A 564 68.07 35.69 40.07
N LEU A 565 68.56 36.90 40.33
CA LEU A 565 67.76 38.04 40.81
C LEU A 565 66.88 38.57 39.67
N TYR A 566 65.93 39.45 39.98
CA TYR A 566 65.16 40.09 38.92
C TYR A 566 66.05 40.97 38.05
N ASN A 567 65.79 41.00 36.74
CA ASN A 567 66.51 41.88 35.84
C ASN A 567 65.94 43.32 35.90
N ARG A 568 66.72 44.30 35.45
CA ARG A 568 66.35 45.72 35.40
C ARG A 568 64.95 45.95 34.83
N ARG A 569 64.62 45.32 33.70
CA ARG A 569 63.33 45.50 33.00
C ARG A 569 62.14 45.04 33.84
N TYR A 570 62.27 43.90 34.53
CA TYR A 570 61.22 43.44 35.45
C TYR A 570 61.06 44.43 36.62
N THR A 571 62.18 44.91 37.16
CA THR A 571 62.21 45.81 38.31
C THR A 571 61.54 47.15 38.04
N GLU A 572 61.85 47.79 36.91
CA GLU A 572 61.20 49.02 36.46
C GLU A 572 59.68 48.84 36.33
N LYS A 573 59.24 47.71 35.78
CA LYS A 573 57.82 47.40 35.61
C LYS A 573 57.11 47.13 36.94
N GLN A 574 57.76 46.43 37.88
CA GLN A 574 57.15 46.11 39.18
C GLN A 574 57.16 47.30 40.13
N PHE A 575 58.14 48.20 40.05
CA PHE A 575 58.21 49.39 40.89
C PHE A 575 56.91 50.20 40.84
N LEU A 576 56.35 50.43 39.64
CA LEU A 576 55.09 51.16 39.49
C LEU A 576 53.92 50.53 40.26
N LYS A 577 53.86 49.19 40.30
CA LYS A 577 52.82 48.46 41.04
C LYS A 577 53.04 48.52 42.55
N ILE A 578 54.31 48.40 42.96
CA ILE A 578 54.71 48.50 44.36
C ILE A 578 54.41 49.92 44.88
N GLN A 579 54.71 50.94 44.08
CA GLN A 579 54.43 52.33 44.40
C GLN A 579 52.94 52.58 44.59
N ASP A 580 52.10 52.17 43.64
CA ASP A 580 50.63 52.28 43.72
C ASP A 580 50.05 51.50 44.92
N LEU A 581 50.69 50.41 45.34
CA LEU A 581 50.32 49.68 46.55
C LEU A 581 50.68 50.48 47.82
N CYS A 582 51.91 50.97 47.93
CA CYS A 582 52.39 51.71 49.09
C CYS A 582 51.74 53.10 49.23
N GLU A 583 51.43 53.78 48.12
CA GLU A 583 50.72 55.06 48.12
C GLU A 583 49.32 54.93 48.72
N ARG A 584 48.60 53.86 48.37
CA ARG A 584 47.30 53.53 48.99
C ARG A 584 47.39 53.20 50.47
N GLY A 585 48.51 52.62 50.90
CA GLY A 585 48.78 52.30 52.31
C GLY A 585 49.37 53.44 53.14
N GLN A 586 49.73 54.57 52.50
CA GLN A 586 50.56 55.63 53.11
C GLN A 586 51.87 55.07 53.71
N ASP A 587 52.46 54.10 53.01
CA ASP A 587 53.66 53.39 53.43
C ASP A 587 54.92 53.97 52.77
N ALA A 588 56.03 53.99 53.52
CA ALA A 588 57.33 54.39 53.01
C ALA A 588 58.00 53.30 52.16
N ILE A 589 58.71 53.71 51.12
CA ILE A 589 59.52 52.84 50.26
C ILE A 589 60.99 53.20 50.47
N ALA A 590 61.84 52.19 50.60
CA ALA A 590 63.28 52.36 50.50
C ALA A 590 63.77 51.88 49.13
N VAL A 591 64.38 52.78 48.36
CA VAL A 591 65.10 52.44 47.14
C VAL A 591 66.59 52.49 47.45
N VAL A 592 67.26 51.37 47.24
CA VAL A 592 68.64 51.14 47.67
C VAL A 592 69.45 50.76 46.44
N LEU A 593 70.56 51.47 46.23
CA LEU A 593 71.56 51.16 45.24
C LEU A 593 72.82 50.64 45.93
N LEU A 594 73.31 49.49 45.49
CA LEU A 594 74.47 48.82 46.05
C LEU A 594 75.50 48.62 44.96
N ASP A 595 76.76 48.85 45.31
CA ASP A 595 77.90 48.67 44.41
C ASP A 595 79.06 48.01 45.16
N LEU A 596 79.61 46.96 44.55
CA LEU A 596 80.71 46.19 45.13
C LEU A 596 82.01 47.00 45.08
N ASP A 597 82.60 47.23 46.25
CA ASP A 597 83.79 48.03 46.37
C ASP A 597 84.99 47.37 45.67
N PHE A 598 85.64 48.12 44.78
CA PHE A 598 86.80 47.67 44.01
C PHE A 598 86.53 46.42 43.13
N PHE A 599 85.30 46.19 42.66
CA PHE A 599 84.98 45.01 41.84
C PHE A 599 85.83 44.90 40.57
N LYS A 600 86.15 46.01 39.91
CA LYS A 600 87.11 46.02 38.79
C LYS A 600 88.48 45.44 39.19
N LYS A 601 88.97 45.75 40.40
CA LYS A 601 90.22 45.17 40.92
C LYS A 601 90.10 43.67 41.16
N VAL A 602 88.93 43.19 41.61
CA VAL A 602 88.67 41.75 41.76
C VAL A 602 88.75 41.06 40.39
N ASN A 603 88.11 41.62 39.36
CA ASN A 603 88.22 41.10 37.99
C ASN A 603 89.64 41.14 37.45
N ASP A 604 90.35 42.25 37.64
CA ASP A 604 91.71 42.44 37.15
C ASP A 604 92.73 41.53 37.86
N THR A 605 92.47 41.17 39.13
CA THR A 605 93.39 40.35 39.96
C THR A 605 93.10 38.86 39.85
N TYR A 606 91.82 38.46 39.89
CA TYR A 606 91.39 37.06 40.02
C TYR A 606 90.68 36.52 38.76
N GLY A 607 90.47 37.37 37.76
CA GLY A 607 89.80 37.05 36.51
C GLY A 607 88.27 37.19 36.58
N HIS A 608 87.63 37.25 35.40
CA HIS A 608 86.18 37.44 35.29
C HIS A 608 85.34 36.34 35.95
N LEU A 609 85.84 35.09 36.00
CA LEU A 609 85.14 33.99 36.69
C LEU A 609 85.04 34.23 38.20
N ALA A 610 86.06 34.84 38.81
CA ALA A 610 86.04 35.23 40.22
C ALA A 610 85.08 36.41 40.47
N GLY A 611 84.99 37.35 39.51
CA GLY A 611 83.98 38.40 39.53
C GLY A 611 82.56 37.85 39.42
N ASP A 612 82.32 36.89 38.54
CA ASP A 612 81.02 36.22 38.39
C ASP A 612 80.62 35.44 39.65
N GLU A 613 81.58 34.77 40.30
CA GLU A 613 81.38 34.14 41.60
C GLU A 613 81.02 35.16 42.67
N CYS A 614 81.74 36.28 42.70
CA CYS A 614 81.47 37.38 43.63
C CYS A 614 80.04 37.93 43.47
N LEU A 615 79.56 38.06 42.24
CA LEU A 615 78.17 38.49 41.96
C LEU A 615 77.14 37.44 42.36
N ARG A 616 77.43 36.14 42.17
CA ARG A 616 76.56 35.04 42.64
C ARG A 616 76.47 35.01 44.16
N VAL A 617 77.60 35.09 44.86
CA VAL A 617 77.63 35.16 46.33
C VAL A 617 76.90 36.40 46.83
N MET A 618 77.10 37.56 46.21
CA MET A 618 76.35 38.78 46.53
C MET A 618 74.83 38.55 46.43
N ALA A 619 74.36 37.92 45.35
CA ALA A 619 72.96 37.61 45.15
C ALA A 619 72.39 36.59 46.15
N GLU A 620 73.17 35.58 46.54
CA GLU A 620 72.81 34.62 47.58
C GLU A 620 72.73 35.26 48.96
N VAL A 621 73.68 36.14 49.29
CA VAL A 621 73.67 36.90 50.55
C VAL A 621 72.47 37.85 50.57
N LEU A 622 72.17 38.54 49.47
CA LEU A 622 70.97 39.38 49.32
C LEU A 622 69.70 38.56 49.56
N THR A 623 69.53 37.45 48.84
CA THR A 623 68.33 36.60 48.92
C THR A 623 68.16 35.96 50.30
N SER A 624 69.25 35.58 50.96
CA SER A 624 69.20 35.01 52.31
C SER A 624 68.98 36.04 53.41
N HIS A 625 69.29 37.32 53.16
CA HIS A 625 69.14 38.42 54.11
C HIS A 625 67.77 39.09 54.00
N PHE A 626 67.33 39.40 52.77
CA PHE A 626 66.02 39.99 52.47
C PHE A 626 65.01 38.89 52.12
N LYS A 627 64.28 38.40 53.13
CA LYS A 627 63.40 37.23 53.02
C LYS A 627 61.94 37.52 52.72
N ARG A 628 61.54 38.79 52.60
CA ARG A 628 60.13 39.12 52.36
C ARG A 628 59.83 38.91 50.88
N ASP A 629 58.74 38.21 50.55
CA ASP A 629 58.30 38.00 49.16
C ASP A 629 58.02 39.30 48.40
N VAL A 630 57.80 40.40 49.13
CA VAL A 630 57.56 41.74 48.59
C VAL A 630 58.84 42.54 48.34
N ASP A 631 59.99 42.11 48.88
CA ASP A 631 61.28 42.78 48.63
C ASP A 631 61.73 42.46 47.21
N LEU A 632 61.99 43.51 46.42
CA LEU A 632 62.39 43.35 45.03
C LEU A 632 63.91 43.44 44.93
N LEU A 633 64.55 42.30 44.74
CA LEU A 633 66.00 42.18 44.63
C LEU A 633 66.39 42.12 43.16
N CYS A 634 67.20 43.08 42.71
CA CYS A 634 67.53 43.25 41.29
C CYS A 634 69.02 43.39 41.07
N ARG A 635 69.55 42.74 40.03
CA ARG A 635 70.82 43.14 39.44
C ARG A 635 70.55 44.20 38.37
N TYR A 636 70.99 45.43 38.62
CA TYR A 636 70.62 46.59 37.81
C TYR A 636 71.55 46.77 36.60
N GLY A 637 72.85 46.49 36.77
CA GLY A 637 73.84 46.47 35.69
C GLY A 637 75.24 46.15 36.21
N GLY A 638 76.03 45.35 35.50
CA GLY A 638 77.42 45.04 35.87
C GLY A 638 77.57 44.53 37.32
N GLU A 639 78.08 45.40 38.20
CA GLU A 639 78.32 45.21 39.64
C GLU A 639 77.29 45.91 40.56
N GLU A 640 76.30 46.56 39.97
CA GLU A 640 75.26 47.33 40.66
C GLU A 640 74.01 46.49 40.93
N PHE A 641 73.53 46.57 42.17
CA PHE A 641 72.31 45.93 42.62
C PHE A 641 71.33 46.99 43.11
N VAL A 642 70.04 46.78 42.83
CA VAL A 642 68.96 47.62 43.31
C VAL A 642 68.04 46.80 44.20
N LEU A 643 67.70 47.35 45.36
CA LEU A 643 66.66 46.83 46.23
C LEU A 643 65.52 47.84 46.29
N ILE A 644 64.30 47.34 46.12
CA ILE A 644 63.10 48.11 46.42
C ILE A 644 62.41 47.42 47.57
N LEU A 645 62.41 48.08 48.73
CA LEU A 645 61.87 47.55 49.98
C LEU A 645 60.57 48.29 50.29
N PRO A 646 59.40 47.71 49.95
CA PRO A 646 58.12 48.34 50.24
C PRO A 646 57.74 48.22 51.72
N MET A 647 56.89 49.15 52.17
CA MET A 647 56.36 49.15 53.53
C MET A 647 57.50 49.03 54.55
N CYS A 648 58.55 49.82 54.33
CA CYS A 648 59.77 49.74 55.09
C CYS A 648 59.63 50.55 56.39
N ASN A 649 60.24 50.07 57.47
CA ASN A 649 60.28 50.82 58.71
C ASN A 649 61.43 51.84 58.66
N THR A 650 61.09 53.11 58.48
CA THR A 650 62.05 54.21 58.28
C THR A 650 63.14 54.29 59.36
N LEU A 651 62.87 53.87 60.60
CA LEU A 651 63.83 53.85 61.70
C LEU A 651 64.80 52.65 61.68
N LYS A 652 64.45 51.57 60.97
CA LYS A 652 65.19 50.30 60.98
C LYS A 652 65.87 49.96 59.65
N VAL A 653 65.51 50.62 58.55
CA VAL A 653 66.08 50.36 57.21
C VAL A 653 67.59 50.51 57.22
N GLU A 654 68.12 51.60 57.78
CA GLU A 654 69.56 51.82 57.84
C GLU A 654 70.29 50.74 58.67
N GLN A 655 69.72 50.34 59.80
CA GLN A 655 70.25 49.22 60.60
C GLN A 655 70.23 47.90 59.82
N HIS A 656 69.16 47.65 59.06
CA HIS A 656 69.00 46.44 58.26
C HIS A 656 70.01 46.39 57.10
N LEU A 657 70.25 47.52 56.43
CA LEU A 657 71.27 47.67 55.40
C LEU A 657 72.68 47.52 55.95
N ASN A 658 72.96 48.07 57.14
CA ASN A 658 74.25 47.87 57.80
C ASN A 658 74.47 46.41 58.19
N GLY A 659 73.44 45.71 58.67
CA GLY A 659 73.52 44.27 58.94
C GLY A 659 73.81 43.45 57.68
N PHE A 660 73.26 43.85 56.52
CA PHE A 660 73.60 43.24 55.23
C PHE A 660 75.07 43.48 54.86
N ARG A 661 75.53 44.74 54.94
CA ARG A 661 76.91 45.13 54.66
C ARG A 661 77.92 44.34 55.50
N GLU A 662 77.70 44.24 56.81
CA GLU A 662 78.54 43.47 57.73
C GLU A 662 78.56 41.98 57.40
N LYS A 663 77.39 41.42 57.09
CA LYS A 663 77.26 40.03 56.68
C LYS A 663 78.07 39.77 55.40
N LEU A 664 77.92 40.59 54.37
CA LEU A 664 78.69 40.44 53.12
C LEU A 664 80.20 40.55 53.38
N ALA A 665 80.65 41.53 54.17
CA ALA A 665 82.06 41.72 54.50
C ALA A 665 82.68 40.51 55.26
N SER A 666 81.85 39.74 55.97
CA SER A 666 82.25 38.52 56.68
C SER A 666 82.27 37.26 55.80
N VAL A 667 81.69 37.32 54.59
CA VAL A 667 81.63 36.18 53.68
C VAL A 667 82.95 36.05 52.93
N VAL A 668 83.53 34.86 53.00
CA VAL A 668 84.73 34.49 52.24
C VAL A 668 84.27 33.93 50.90
N ILE A 669 84.71 34.56 49.81
CA ILE A 669 84.47 34.13 48.43
C ILE A 669 85.69 33.32 47.99
N THR A 670 85.45 32.12 47.48
CA THR A 670 86.50 31.26 46.92
C THR A 670 86.47 31.33 45.41
N ASN A 671 87.58 31.71 44.78
CA ASN A 671 87.70 31.72 43.33
C ASN A 671 87.60 30.28 42.78
N PRO A 672 86.65 29.97 41.88
CA PRO A 672 86.51 28.63 41.32
C PRO A 672 87.73 28.15 40.52
N ALA A 673 88.53 29.07 39.96
CA ALA A 673 89.63 28.74 39.06
C ALA A 673 90.90 28.28 39.78
N ASP A 674 91.25 28.90 40.91
CA ASP A 674 92.54 28.69 41.60
C ASP A 674 92.40 28.47 43.12
N GLN A 675 91.16 28.39 43.63
CA GLN A 675 90.82 28.19 45.04
C GLN A 675 91.34 29.28 45.99
N VAL A 676 91.77 30.44 45.46
CA VAL A 676 92.17 31.59 46.28
C VAL A 676 90.94 32.21 46.92
N THR A 677 91.03 32.50 48.22
CA THR A 677 89.95 33.13 48.97
C THR A 677 90.16 34.64 49.08
N PHE A 678 89.08 35.39 48.95
CA PHE A 678 89.06 36.84 49.14
C PHE A 678 87.73 37.27 49.75
N SER A 679 87.68 38.50 50.27
CA SER A 679 86.44 39.12 50.72
C SER A 679 86.22 40.43 49.98
N VAL A 680 84.95 40.82 49.88
CA VAL A 680 84.53 42.07 49.26
C VAL A 680 83.67 42.84 50.24
N THR A 681 83.72 44.16 50.10
CA THR A 681 82.82 45.07 50.80
C THR A 681 81.86 45.69 49.80
N VAL A 682 80.79 46.28 50.30
CA VAL A 682 79.78 46.96 49.48
C VAL A 682 79.56 48.35 50.04
N SER A 683 79.48 49.33 49.15
CA SER A 683 78.98 50.66 49.48
C SER A 683 77.50 50.71 49.15
N ILE A 684 76.71 51.33 50.04
CA ILE A 684 75.24 51.34 49.92
C ILE A 684 74.74 52.78 49.99
N GLY A 685 74.02 53.20 48.96
CA GLY A 685 73.24 54.43 48.95
C GLY A 685 71.76 54.13 49.01
N ALA A 686 71.04 54.71 49.96
CA ALA A 686 69.60 54.51 50.08
C ALA A 686 68.85 55.85 50.18
N ILE A 687 67.68 55.91 49.55
CA ILE A 687 66.65 56.89 49.82
C ILE A 687 65.47 56.19 50.48
N ILE A 688 64.96 56.81 51.54
CA ILE A 688 63.73 56.39 52.21
C ILE A 688 62.77 57.57 52.08
N ALA A 689 61.63 57.37 51.45
CA ALA A 689 60.62 58.40 51.31
C ALA A 689 59.23 57.79 51.21
N ASP A 690 58.19 58.60 51.39
CA ASP A 690 56.82 58.19 51.11
C ASP A 690 56.64 57.90 49.63
N ALA A 691 55.73 56.98 49.30
CA ALA A 691 55.48 56.56 47.92
C ALA A 691 55.13 57.73 46.97
N ALA A 692 54.66 58.87 47.52
CA ALA A 692 54.34 60.10 46.78
C ALA A 692 55.56 60.94 46.35
N TYR A 693 56.79 60.60 46.76
CA TYR A 693 58.00 61.40 46.49
C TYR A 693 58.25 61.66 44.99
N SER A 694 58.13 60.64 44.14
CA SER A 694 58.23 60.79 42.69
C SER A 694 57.65 59.59 41.96
N SER A 695 56.92 59.82 40.87
CA SER A 695 56.30 58.77 40.05
C SER A 695 57.28 57.99 39.15
N THR A 696 58.58 58.31 39.18
CA THR A 696 59.59 57.70 38.30
C THR A 696 60.74 57.09 39.09
N LEU A 697 61.00 55.80 38.92
CA LEU A 697 62.10 55.07 39.59
C LEU A 697 63.47 55.75 39.38
N GLU A 698 63.69 56.36 38.22
CA GLU A 698 64.94 57.08 37.90
C GLU A 698 65.26 58.20 38.90
N VAL A 699 64.24 58.90 39.42
CA VAL A 699 64.44 59.97 40.41
C VAL A 699 64.87 59.39 41.75
N TRP A 700 64.28 58.28 42.17
CA TRP A 700 64.68 57.56 43.37
C TRP A 700 66.10 57.01 43.25
N LEU A 701 66.43 56.40 42.11
CA LEU A 701 67.76 55.87 41.84
C LEU A 701 68.81 56.97 41.78
N LYS A 702 68.51 58.13 41.20
CA LYS A 702 69.43 59.27 41.18
C LYS A 702 69.78 59.73 42.61
N GLN A 703 68.79 59.80 43.49
CA GLN A 703 69.06 60.17 44.88
C GLN A 703 69.82 59.07 45.65
N ALA A 704 69.52 57.79 45.38
CA ALA A 704 70.28 56.66 45.93
C ALA A 704 71.73 56.65 45.43
N ASP A 705 71.97 57.00 44.16
CA ASP A 705 73.30 57.11 43.55
C ASP A 705 74.12 58.26 44.17
N GLU A 706 73.51 59.42 44.41
CA GLU A 706 74.17 60.50 45.16
C GLU A 706 74.61 60.06 46.57
N ASN A 707 73.80 59.22 47.23
CA ASN A 707 74.15 58.67 48.54
C ASN A 707 75.23 57.58 48.43
N LEU A 708 75.18 56.76 47.39
CA LEU A 708 76.21 55.75 47.11
C LEU A 708 77.56 56.42 46.82
N TYR A 709 77.55 57.53 46.07
CA TYR A 709 78.73 58.34 45.80
C TYR A 709 79.34 58.88 47.10
N LYS A 710 78.52 59.43 48.00
CA LYS A 710 78.97 59.85 49.34
C LYS A 710 79.55 58.70 50.15
N ALA A 711 78.95 57.51 50.10
CA ALA A 711 79.48 56.32 50.78
C ALA A 711 80.87 55.94 50.24
N LYS A 712 81.08 56.05 48.91
CA LYS A 712 82.38 55.81 48.29
C LYS A 712 83.44 56.85 48.68
N GLU A 713 83.06 58.13 48.82
CA GLU A 713 83.96 59.20 49.28
C GLU A 713 84.34 59.09 50.76
N GLN A 714 83.44 58.58 51.60
CA GLN A 714 83.67 58.38 53.05
C GLN A 714 84.59 57.19 53.39
N GLY A 715 85.25 56.60 52.39
CA GLY A 715 86.18 55.49 52.57
C GLY A 715 85.61 54.11 52.20
N ARG A 716 84.43 54.06 51.55
CA ARG A 716 83.72 52.83 51.14
C ARG A 716 83.28 51.96 52.33
N ASN A 717 82.68 50.80 52.05
CA ASN A 717 82.17 49.88 53.07
C ASN A 717 81.30 50.57 54.13
N CYS A 718 80.41 51.47 53.70
CA CYS A 718 79.48 52.17 54.58
C CYS A 718 78.12 52.35 53.90
N VAL A 719 77.13 52.71 54.72
CA VAL A 719 75.76 52.97 54.30
C VAL A 719 75.50 54.45 54.46
N VAL A 720 75.00 55.10 53.41
CA VAL A 720 74.50 56.48 53.48
C VAL A 720 73.01 56.46 53.11
N CYS A 721 72.18 56.86 54.05
CA CYS A 721 70.74 56.95 53.88
C CYS A 721 70.29 58.41 53.89
N THR A 722 69.38 58.79 53.00
CA THR A 722 68.62 60.04 53.10
C THR A 722 67.16 59.73 53.35
N LEU A 723 66.61 60.27 54.43
CA LEU A 723 65.17 60.27 54.70
C LEU A 723 64.57 61.56 54.12
N VAL A 724 63.66 61.42 53.17
CA VAL A 724 62.91 62.56 52.62
C VAL A 724 61.51 62.54 53.22
N THR A 725 61.25 63.46 54.13
CA THR A 725 59.89 63.80 54.56
C THR A 725 59.30 64.79 53.56
N VAL A 726 58.27 64.36 52.82
CA VAL A 726 57.54 65.20 51.86
C VAL A 726 56.51 66.05 52.59
#